data_AF-A0A015VYN5-F1
#
_entry.id   AF-A0A015VYN5-F1
#
_cell.length_a   1.000
_cell.length_b   1.000
_cell.length_c   1.000
_cell.angle_alpha   90.00
_cell.angle_beta   90.00
_cell.angle_gamma   90.00
#
_symmetry.space_group_name_H-M   'P 1'
#
loop_
_entity.id
_entity.type
_entity.pdbx_description
1 polymer ?
#
loop_
_entity_poly.entity_id
_entity_poly.type
_entity_poly.pdbx_seq_one_letter_code
_entity_poly.pdbx_strand_id
1 'polypeptide(L)'
;MTLALPARQETGPMNVVKRDSVSLPPVSNFTFVNSKGDSIPVGMSVEWDSIHKENLTTLALDEVVVSVRSTRNTAERNGMVNIEFVVTVPQALQKDNWMLNIRPVLMRGDTPDSLKELRFTGQRFREAQERDYRHYDRFVEKIIPDSVNFYRTYVNYHSFERYLERLKWYKRGLEKRWAIQDARKRRPDPLLLRFDMFNRQVGRRDSLMKSRMLDNSQRMITRQWWRYGRAWERMNDTLQFQSRHLLERFRFFNNKWADNAAFQSDGLIARKNYFRDKALSTPMWQAKRALYKAGPDAAIRIYASRFGYFNDKMERLDATLYRYYRTKGARAESREGVRFLRAFMVGRDTTSSYLNRNQLTEKYIRRYEKVKNFFPMFHFRRPDPDTLSPLWETRTRIDTMQTRHTLLSKFSKEDIYGYYVRQQQGVSDRGMIGPFRGLLPLYTYHRDLPDSIVSRVPGRKTRRDFELSRFDSATTVNRYIGRYEFLRSTYPQYRLIRKLYNIHPPTLRHAARQASYEERLARINSLDSTSLIKMFYNTQKIARNEARKAMKDTKYRDIVRFPFNPEAQLDTVIYATDQVHFLYSQKVPADENSARMKVYVVGDVLNSNGSRFPLPYSDTLTYLVSSMTKFVDRTPRFVRKIVTRDAEANASVNFYFPKNSFRMDETIDVNRQGVKQVHNLTLALMTDPVYIIDSLTLLATSSPEGNWYVNGEIARKRAESIRNILVEDFKLLYDSLAIGAAIEMDEAGNIIRQEMKDGIPNLPELIKIRTVPEGWEKLRRLIVNDKNFQGNKGAILRIIDREQEPDRREWLIKSQYKTEYAYMLDKLYPAVRRVDFLFSLSRRGMRQDTLYTNEPDTMYARAVDYLEKRKYEQALEILRPYEDVNTAIAYMSLGYDKAALRILEQSSQTAETQYMQAILNARLGNEQRAVSLLLSAAEMDDRMRFRANLDPELSLLVKKYGLFKEDDLW
;
A
#
# COMPACT_ATOMS: atom_id res chain seq x y z
N MET A 1 24.18 -21.06 -23.16
CA MET A 1 22.75 -21.19 -22.82
C MET A 1 21.98 -21.33 -24.12
N THR A 2 21.92 -22.55 -24.63
CA THR A 2 21.27 -22.95 -25.88
C THR A 2 20.16 -23.94 -25.49
N LEU A 3 18.94 -23.64 -25.90
CA LEU A 3 17.73 -24.41 -25.58
C LEU A 3 17.63 -25.64 -26.49
N ALA A 4 17.42 -26.80 -25.88
CA ALA A 4 17.22 -28.08 -26.55
C ALA A 4 15.74 -28.28 -26.96
N LEU A 5 15.53 -28.81 -28.16
CA LEU A 5 14.27 -29.31 -28.70
C LEU A 5 14.25 -30.86 -28.62
N PRO A 6 13.09 -31.51 -28.39
CA PRO A 6 13.00 -32.97 -28.26
C PRO A 6 12.89 -33.70 -29.61
N ALA A 7 13.35 -34.94 -29.60
CA ALA A 7 13.54 -35.84 -30.75
C ALA A 7 12.24 -36.29 -31.46
N ARG A 8 12.32 -36.40 -32.79
CA ARG A 8 11.35 -37.03 -33.70
C ARG A 8 11.53 -38.55 -33.70
N GLN A 9 10.43 -39.29 -33.66
CA GLN A 9 10.36 -40.71 -34.06
C GLN A 9 10.01 -40.80 -35.55
N GLU A 10 10.75 -41.65 -36.26
CA GLU A 10 10.61 -41.94 -37.68
C GLU A 10 9.46 -42.94 -37.94
N THR A 11 8.67 -42.68 -38.98
CA THR A 11 7.67 -43.61 -39.54
C THR A 11 8.20 -44.15 -40.87
N GLY A 12 8.29 -45.48 -40.99
CA GLY A 12 8.73 -46.19 -42.21
C GLY A 12 7.73 -46.12 -43.38
N PRO A 13 8.13 -46.60 -44.58
CA PRO A 13 7.50 -46.26 -45.84
C PRO A 13 6.20 -47.04 -46.12
N MET A 14 5.21 -46.35 -46.68
CA MET A 14 3.98 -46.95 -47.22
C MET A 14 4.22 -47.53 -48.62
N ASN A 15 3.83 -48.80 -48.81
CA ASN A 15 3.79 -49.45 -50.11
C ASN A 15 2.57 -48.99 -50.92
N VAL A 16 2.85 -48.63 -52.18
CA VAL A 16 1.90 -48.32 -53.24
C VAL A 16 1.21 -49.61 -53.71
N VAL A 17 -0.12 -49.63 -53.75
CA VAL A 17 -0.89 -50.69 -54.43
C VAL A 17 -1.55 -50.11 -55.68
N LYS A 18 -1.25 -50.74 -56.83
CA LYS A 18 -1.77 -50.41 -58.17
C LYS A 18 -3.26 -50.72 -58.30
N ARG A 19 -3.93 -49.96 -59.19
CA ARG A 19 -5.26 -50.25 -59.74
C ARG A 19 -5.26 -51.57 -60.49
N ASP A 20 -6.30 -52.37 -60.32
CA ASP A 20 -6.70 -53.39 -61.30
C ASP A 20 -8.19 -53.33 -61.61
N SER A 21 -8.46 -53.66 -62.87
CA SER A 21 -9.65 -53.43 -63.68
C SER A 21 -10.78 -54.46 -63.51
N VAL A 22 -11.97 -53.99 -63.86
CA VAL A 22 -13.27 -54.67 -63.96
C VAL A 22 -13.24 -56.00 -64.74
N SER A 23 -13.95 -57.02 -64.25
CA SER A 23 -14.76 -57.93 -65.08
C SER A 23 -15.94 -58.53 -64.29
N LEU A 24 -17.17 -58.25 -64.73
CA LEU A 24 -18.42 -58.89 -64.27
C LEU A 24 -18.59 -60.29 -64.91
N PRO A 25 -19.02 -61.33 -64.19
CA PRO A 25 -19.65 -62.53 -64.75
C PRO A 25 -21.16 -62.61 -64.45
N PRO A 26 -21.91 -63.47 -65.14
CA PRO A 26 -23.24 -63.13 -65.66
C PRO A 26 -24.40 -63.41 -64.71
N VAL A 27 -25.48 -62.67 -64.93
CA VAL A 27 -26.80 -62.82 -64.33
C VAL A 27 -27.49 -64.08 -64.88
N SER A 28 -28.01 -64.92 -63.98
CA SER A 28 -29.11 -65.84 -64.29
C SER A 28 -30.10 -65.87 -63.11
N ASN A 29 -31.32 -65.42 -63.43
CA ASN A 29 -32.43 -65.02 -62.56
C ASN A 29 -33.20 -66.21 -61.98
N PHE A 30 -33.73 -66.08 -60.76
CA PHE A 30 -34.99 -66.71 -60.36
C PHE A 30 -35.81 -65.76 -59.45
N THR A 31 -37.12 -65.76 -59.68
CA THR A 31 -38.10 -64.74 -59.31
C THR A 31 -39.11 -65.30 -58.30
N PHE A 32 -39.41 -64.60 -57.19
CA PHE A 32 -40.54 -64.93 -56.30
C PHE A 32 -41.64 -63.88 -56.42
N VAL A 33 -42.83 -64.30 -56.84
CA VAL A 33 -43.96 -63.44 -57.20
C VAL A 33 -44.89 -63.19 -56.00
N ASN A 34 -45.17 -61.92 -55.69
CA ASN A 34 -46.26 -61.54 -54.75
C ASN A 34 -47.65 -61.73 -55.43
N SER A 35 -48.75 -61.68 -54.67
CA SER A 35 -50.16 -61.91 -55.08
C SER A 35 -50.71 -61.02 -56.24
N LYS A 36 -49.86 -60.22 -56.88
CA LYS A 36 -50.12 -59.41 -58.09
C LYS A 36 -49.17 -59.65 -59.28
N GLY A 37 -48.16 -60.51 -59.20
CA GLY A 37 -47.36 -60.90 -60.38
C GLY A 37 -45.87 -60.51 -60.43
N ASP A 38 -45.34 -59.68 -59.54
CA ASP A 38 -43.96 -59.14 -59.62
C ASP A 38 -42.98 -59.74 -58.60
N SER A 39 -41.68 -59.76 -58.93
CA SER A 39 -40.65 -60.59 -58.27
C SER A 39 -39.36 -59.90 -57.78
N ILE A 40 -38.92 -60.23 -56.54
CA ILE A 40 -37.75 -59.63 -55.85
C ILE A 40 -37.01 -60.71 -55.00
N PRO A 41 -35.66 -60.81 -54.99
CA PRO A 41 -34.90 -61.75 -54.15
C PRO A 41 -34.55 -61.17 -52.77
N VAL A 42 -34.77 -61.94 -51.69
CA VAL A 42 -34.43 -61.58 -50.30
C VAL A 42 -33.30 -62.50 -49.80
N GLY A 43 -32.17 -61.90 -49.42
CA GLY A 43 -31.00 -62.60 -48.87
C GLY A 43 -31.12 -62.83 -47.36
N MET A 44 -31.19 -64.10 -46.97
CA MET A 44 -30.73 -64.57 -45.65
C MET A 44 -29.63 -65.61 -45.92
N SER A 45 -28.40 -65.34 -45.50
CA SER A 45 -27.35 -66.36 -45.36
C SER A 45 -27.02 -66.56 -43.89
N VAL A 46 -27.06 -67.82 -43.47
CA VAL A 46 -26.35 -68.32 -42.29
C VAL A 46 -25.19 -69.11 -42.85
N GLU A 47 -23.96 -68.60 -42.72
CA GLU A 47 -22.77 -69.38 -43.05
C GLU A 47 -22.30 -70.11 -41.79
N TRP A 48 -22.18 -71.44 -41.91
CA TRP A 48 -21.61 -72.31 -40.91
C TRP A 48 -20.09 -72.35 -41.09
N ASP A 49 -19.34 -71.79 -40.12
CA ASP A 49 -17.88 -71.89 -40.10
C ASP A 49 -17.46 -73.27 -39.59
N SER A 50 -16.94 -74.10 -40.50
CA SER A 50 -16.51 -75.46 -40.22
C SER A 50 -15.21 -75.58 -39.42
N ILE A 51 -14.51 -74.46 -39.18
CA ILE A 51 -13.27 -74.41 -38.37
C ILE A 51 -13.59 -74.05 -36.90
N HIS A 52 -14.56 -73.15 -36.67
CA HIS A 52 -14.87 -72.63 -35.34
C HIS A 52 -16.18 -73.14 -34.72
N LYS A 53 -17.03 -73.88 -35.47
CA LYS A 53 -18.35 -74.38 -35.02
C LYS A 53 -19.24 -73.28 -34.43
N GLU A 54 -19.21 -72.08 -35.02
CA GLU A 54 -20.10 -70.98 -34.66
C GLU A 54 -20.98 -70.59 -35.86
N ASN A 55 -22.24 -70.26 -35.57
CA ASN A 55 -23.19 -69.73 -36.56
C ASN A 55 -22.91 -68.23 -36.76
N LEU A 56 -22.36 -67.84 -37.90
CA LEU A 56 -22.26 -66.42 -38.26
C LEU A 56 -23.62 -65.95 -38.81
N THR A 57 -24.40 -65.31 -37.94
CA THR A 57 -25.57 -64.53 -38.37
C THR A 57 -25.10 -63.18 -38.91
N THR A 58 -24.90 -63.07 -40.22
CA THR A 58 -24.72 -61.76 -40.87
C THR A 58 -26.10 -61.15 -41.11
N LEU A 59 -26.50 -60.25 -40.21
CA LEU A 59 -27.70 -59.44 -40.35
C LEU A 59 -27.37 -58.32 -41.36
N ALA A 60 -27.83 -58.46 -42.61
CA ALA A 60 -27.79 -57.36 -43.56
C ALA A 60 -28.75 -56.27 -43.05
N LEU A 61 -28.20 -55.16 -42.57
CA LEU A 61 -28.97 -54.00 -42.12
C LEU A 61 -29.29 -53.13 -43.33
N ASP A 62 -30.54 -52.67 -43.43
CA ASP A 62 -30.97 -51.75 -44.49
C ASP A 62 -30.13 -50.47 -44.49
N GLU A 63 -29.78 -49.99 -45.69
CA GLU A 63 -28.97 -48.79 -45.89
C GLU A 63 -29.71 -47.53 -45.44
N VAL A 64 -29.00 -46.61 -44.76
CA VAL A 64 -29.51 -45.25 -44.52
C VAL A 64 -29.41 -44.47 -45.83
N VAL A 65 -30.55 -44.27 -46.49
CA VAL A 65 -30.60 -43.60 -47.79
C VAL A 65 -30.61 -42.08 -47.60
N VAL A 66 -29.76 -41.41 -48.36
CA VAL A 66 -29.79 -39.96 -48.53
C VAL A 66 -30.60 -39.64 -49.78
N SER A 67 -31.80 -39.08 -49.63
CA SER A 67 -32.74 -38.90 -50.75
C SER A 67 -32.69 -37.50 -51.36
N VAL A 68 -31.82 -37.28 -52.35
CA VAL A 68 -31.80 -36.08 -53.22
C VAL A 68 -31.25 -36.43 -54.62
N ARG A 69 -31.59 -35.66 -55.67
CA ARG A 69 -30.92 -35.74 -56.99
C ARG A 69 -29.39 -35.71 -56.81
N SER A 70 -28.66 -36.59 -57.50
CA SER A 70 -27.21 -36.82 -57.29
C SER A 70 -26.31 -35.58 -57.44
N THR A 71 -26.79 -34.54 -58.13
CA THR A 71 -26.10 -33.26 -58.32
C THR A 71 -26.99 -32.08 -57.89
N ARG A 72 -26.49 -31.22 -56.98
CA ARG A 72 -27.17 -30.00 -56.52
C ARG A 72 -26.27 -28.78 -56.72
N ASN A 73 -26.82 -27.71 -57.28
CA ASN A 73 -26.15 -26.41 -57.32
C ASN A 73 -26.50 -25.62 -56.04
N THR A 74 -25.51 -25.03 -55.39
CA THR A 74 -25.68 -24.19 -54.21
C THR A 74 -24.84 -22.92 -54.37
N ALA A 75 -25.25 -21.82 -53.77
CA ALA A 75 -24.52 -20.56 -53.87
C ALA A 75 -23.76 -20.27 -52.57
N GLU A 76 -22.58 -19.67 -52.73
CA GLU A 76 -21.81 -19.14 -51.63
C GLU A 76 -22.37 -17.79 -51.16
N ARG A 77 -22.56 -17.64 -49.85
CA ARG A 77 -23.03 -16.41 -49.22
C ARG A 77 -22.20 -16.08 -48.00
N ASN A 78 -21.63 -14.89 -47.96
CA ASN A 78 -20.86 -14.38 -46.83
C ASN A 78 -19.71 -15.34 -46.43
N GLY A 79 -19.05 -15.96 -47.41
CA GLY A 79 -18.00 -16.95 -47.20
C GLY A 79 -18.49 -18.30 -46.67
N MET A 80 -19.81 -18.56 -46.70
CA MET A 80 -20.43 -19.79 -46.22
C MET A 80 -21.24 -20.47 -47.33
N VAL A 81 -21.21 -21.80 -47.33
CA VAL A 81 -22.02 -22.65 -48.21
C VAL A 81 -23.05 -23.38 -47.35
N ASN A 82 -24.31 -23.31 -47.75
CA ASN A 82 -25.38 -24.05 -47.07
C ASN A 82 -25.53 -25.43 -47.70
N ILE A 83 -25.36 -26.47 -46.88
CA ILE A 83 -25.43 -27.87 -47.28
C ILE A 83 -26.69 -28.46 -46.71
N GLU A 84 -27.55 -28.93 -47.60
CA GLU A 84 -28.88 -29.44 -47.25
C GLU A 84 -29.19 -30.75 -47.96
N PHE A 85 -29.60 -31.77 -47.20
CA PHE A 85 -30.00 -33.08 -47.70
C PHE A 85 -30.94 -33.76 -46.70
N VAL A 86 -31.71 -34.75 -47.15
CA VAL A 86 -32.63 -35.51 -46.30
C VAL A 86 -31.99 -36.83 -45.93
N VAL A 87 -31.93 -37.12 -44.63
CA VAL A 87 -31.50 -38.42 -44.09
C VAL A 87 -32.75 -39.23 -43.79
N THR A 88 -32.85 -40.44 -44.36
CA THR A 88 -33.98 -41.35 -44.12
C THR A 88 -33.52 -42.54 -43.30
N VAL A 89 -34.15 -42.75 -42.14
CA VAL A 89 -33.85 -43.87 -41.23
C VAL A 89 -34.96 -44.93 -41.29
N PRO A 90 -34.67 -46.17 -41.70
CA PRO A 90 -35.66 -47.25 -41.78
C PRO A 90 -36.04 -47.81 -40.39
N GLN A 91 -37.25 -48.35 -40.26
CA GLN A 91 -37.76 -48.93 -39.00
C GLN A 91 -36.84 -50.01 -38.39
N ALA A 92 -36.14 -50.79 -39.22
CA ALA A 92 -35.24 -51.86 -38.77
C ALA A 92 -34.10 -51.38 -37.86
N LEU A 93 -33.71 -50.10 -37.99
CA LEU A 93 -32.66 -49.46 -37.19
C LEU A 93 -33.20 -48.70 -35.96
N GLN A 94 -34.51 -48.68 -35.76
CA GLN A 94 -35.21 -47.92 -34.71
C GLN A 94 -35.57 -48.77 -33.48
N LYS A 95 -34.68 -49.66 -33.04
CA LYS A 95 -34.94 -50.50 -31.85
C LYS A 95 -34.78 -49.70 -30.54
N ASP A 96 -35.64 -49.96 -29.56
CA ASP A 96 -35.67 -49.24 -28.27
C ASP A 96 -34.36 -49.27 -27.48
N ASN A 97 -33.55 -50.32 -27.64
CA ASN A 97 -32.27 -50.52 -26.94
C ASN A 97 -31.06 -50.12 -27.79
N TRP A 98 -31.27 -49.50 -28.94
CA TRP A 98 -30.22 -49.08 -29.85
C TRP A 98 -30.08 -47.56 -29.88
N MET A 99 -28.87 -47.09 -30.17
CA MET A 99 -28.56 -45.72 -30.54
C MET A 99 -27.89 -45.74 -31.90
N LEU A 100 -28.56 -45.14 -32.88
CA LEU A 100 -28.07 -44.97 -34.23
C LEU A 100 -27.30 -43.66 -34.31
N ASN A 101 -26.00 -43.77 -34.54
CA ASN A 101 -25.12 -42.63 -34.80
C ASN A 101 -24.93 -42.49 -36.30
N ILE A 102 -25.27 -41.33 -36.84
CA ILE A 102 -25.11 -41.00 -38.26
C ILE A 102 -24.19 -39.80 -38.35
N ARG A 103 -23.09 -39.93 -39.08
CA ARG A 103 -22.11 -38.87 -39.32
C ARG A 103 -22.07 -38.58 -40.81
N PRO A 104 -22.64 -37.46 -41.25
CA PRO A 104 -22.42 -37.00 -42.60
C PRO A 104 -20.98 -36.53 -42.76
N VAL A 105 -20.30 -37.03 -43.80
CA VAL A 105 -18.93 -36.67 -44.14
C VAL A 105 -18.97 -35.82 -45.39
N LEU A 106 -18.32 -34.66 -45.31
CA LEU A 106 -18.19 -33.69 -46.38
C LEU A 106 -16.76 -33.73 -46.93
N MET A 107 -16.60 -34.12 -48.18
CA MET A 107 -15.33 -34.03 -48.89
C MET A 107 -15.21 -32.68 -49.59
N ARG A 108 -14.15 -31.95 -49.26
CA ARG A 108 -13.69 -30.75 -49.97
C ARG A 108 -12.36 -31.10 -50.65
N GLY A 109 -12.37 -31.32 -51.97
CA GLY A 109 -11.22 -31.91 -52.65
C GLY A 109 -10.88 -33.30 -52.08
N ASP A 110 -9.65 -33.47 -51.58
CA ASP A 110 -9.18 -34.70 -50.92
C ASP A 110 -9.31 -34.68 -49.39
N THR A 111 -9.70 -33.55 -48.81
CA THR A 111 -9.81 -33.40 -47.36
C THR A 111 -11.23 -33.73 -46.86
N PRO A 112 -11.40 -34.74 -45.98
CA PRO A 112 -12.67 -35.01 -45.33
C PRO A 112 -12.89 -34.01 -44.19
N ASP A 113 -14.07 -33.41 -44.16
CA ASP A 113 -14.60 -32.64 -43.05
C ASP A 113 -15.82 -33.35 -42.47
N SER A 114 -15.95 -33.36 -41.15
CA SER A 114 -17.06 -34.03 -40.47
C SER A 114 -18.16 -33.01 -40.21
N LEU A 115 -19.32 -33.22 -40.83
CA LEU A 115 -20.52 -32.48 -40.47
C LEU A 115 -21.00 -32.97 -39.10
N LYS A 116 -21.83 -32.15 -38.45
CA LYS A 116 -22.36 -32.48 -37.13
C LYS A 116 -23.15 -33.78 -37.20
N GLU A 117 -22.94 -34.64 -36.21
CA GLU A 117 -23.58 -35.94 -36.17
C GLU A 117 -25.07 -35.86 -35.81
N LEU A 118 -25.83 -36.85 -36.26
CA LEU A 118 -27.22 -37.09 -35.89
C LEU A 118 -27.28 -38.35 -35.04
N ARG A 119 -27.92 -38.26 -33.89
CA ARG A 119 -28.15 -39.38 -32.99
C ARG A 119 -29.64 -39.63 -32.86
N PHE A 120 -30.03 -40.82 -33.27
CA PHE A 120 -31.39 -41.32 -33.07
C PHE A 120 -31.33 -42.40 -32.01
N THR A 121 -31.95 -42.16 -30.87
CA THR A 121 -31.80 -43.02 -29.68
C THR A 121 -33.12 -43.69 -29.37
N GLY A 122 -33.11 -45.00 -29.11
CA GLY A 122 -34.28 -45.69 -28.60
C GLY A 122 -34.57 -45.31 -27.15
N GLN A 123 -35.83 -45.45 -26.73
CA GLN A 123 -36.29 -45.04 -25.39
C GLN A 123 -35.51 -45.74 -24.25
N ARG A 124 -35.35 -47.07 -24.31
CA ARG A 124 -34.66 -47.84 -23.26
C ARG A 124 -33.17 -47.50 -23.19
N PHE A 125 -32.55 -47.19 -24.33
CA PHE A 125 -31.15 -46.73 -24.35
C PHE A 125 -31.00 -45.37 -23.67
N ARG A 126 -31.91 -44.43 -23.95
CA ARG A 126 -31.93 -43.11 -23.29
C ARG A 126 -32.13 -43.23 -21.78
N GLU A 127 -33.04 -44.10 -21.33
CA GLU A 127 -33.23 -44.35 -19.90
C GLU A 127 -31.96 -44.89 -19.21
N ALA A 128 -31.22 -45.76 -19.89
CA ALA A 128 -29.94 -46.26 -19.37
C ALA A 128 -28.90 -45.13 -19.25
N GLN A 129 -28.78 -44.27 -20.28
CA GLN A 129 -27.92 -43.09 -20.22
C GLN A 129 -28.31 -42.16 -19.06
N GLU A 130 -29.59 -41.82 -18.92
CA GLU A 130 -30.06 -40.97 -17.83
C GLU A 130 -29.79 -41.57 -16.46
N ARG A 131 -29.89 -42.89 -16.30
CA ARG A 131 -29.50 -43.57 -15.06
C ARG A 131 -28.02 -43.35 -14.78
N ASP A 132 -27.13 -43.57 -15.73
CA ASP A 132 -25.69 -43.32 -15.55
C ASP A 132 -25.41 -41.87 -15.12
N TYR A 133 -26.06 -40.89 -15.76
CA TYR A 133 -25.95 -39.48 -15.38
C TYR A 133 -26.48 -39.22 -13.96
N ARG A 134 -27.63 -39.78 -13.55
CA ARG A 134 -28.13 -39.67 -12.16
C ARG A 134 -27.18 -40.31 -11.14
N HIS A 135 -26.46 -41.36 -11.52
CA HIS A 135 -25.42 -41.95 -10.67
C HIS A 135 -24.21 -41.02 -10.51
N TYR A 136 -23.81 -40.36 -11.60
CA TYR A 136 -22.74 -39.36 -11.58
C TYR A 136 -23.14 -38.09 -10.82
N ASP A 137 -24.37 -37.60 -10.98
CA ASP A 137 -24.87 -36.43 -10.26
C ASP A 137 -24.84 -36.64 -8.74
N ARG A 138 -25.22 -37.83 -8.25
CA ARG A 138 -25.06 -38.21 -6.83
C ARG A 138 -23.61 -38.20 -6.33
N PHE A 139 -22.63 -38.35 -7.23
CA PHE A 139 -21.22 -38.16 -6.89
C PHE A 139 -20.87 -36.66 -6.86
N VAL A 140 -21.32 -35.89 -7.85
CA VAL A 140 -21.10 -34.44 -7.93
C VAL A 140 -21.71 -33.71 -6.73
N GLU A 141 -22.90 -34.10 -6.25
CA GLU A 141 -23.54 -33.55 -5.05
C GLU A 141 -22.69 -33.70 -3.77
N LYS A 142 -21.79 -34.69 -3.72
CA LYS A 142 -20.86 -34.88 -2.59
C LYS A 142 -19.65 -33.95 -2.65
N ILE A 143 -19.45 -33.26 -3.77
CA ILE A 143 -18.41 -32.24 -3.94
C ILE A 143 -18.98 -30.93 -3.44
N ILE A 144 -18.30 -30.34 -2.45
CA ILE A 144 -18.63 -29.01 -1.96
C ILE A 144 -18.16 -27.99 -3.01
N PRO A 145 -19.07 -27.20 -3.61
CA PRO A 145 -18.72 -26.20 -4.62
C PRO A 145 -17.90 -25.04 -4.04
N ASP A 146 -17.13 -24.37 -4.90
CA ASP A 146 -16.30 -23.21 -4.52
C ASP A 146 -17.10 -21.94 -4.23
N SER A 147 -18.36 -21.88 -4.68
CA SER A 147 -19.27 -20.79 -4.37
C SER A 147 -19.72 -20.76 -2.90
N VAL A 148 -19.57 -21.87 -2.17
CA VAL A 148 -19.96 -21.95 -0.76
C VAL A 148 -18.91 -21.25 0.11
N ASN A 149 -19.35 -20.48 1.11
CA ASN A 149 -18.44 -19.78 2.02
C ASN A 149 -17.44 -20.74 2.68
N PHE A 150 -16.17 -20.57 2.32
CA PHE A 150 -15.06 -21.42 2.76
C PHE A 150 -14.95 -21.46 4.30
N TYR A 151 -15.05 -20.31 4.96
CA TYR A 151 -14.90 -20.20 6.40
C TYR A 151 -16.01 -20.94 7.15
N ARG A 152 -17.25 -20.87 6.66
CA ARG A 152 -18.39 -21.57 7.28
C ARG A 152 -18.28 -23.09 7.16
N THR A 153 -17.68 -23.57 6.07
CA THR A 153 -17.71 -25.00 5.72
C THR A 153 -16.48 -25.76 6.20
N TYR A 154 -15.31 -25.11 6.17
CA TYR A 154 -14.01 -25.76 6.42
C TYR A 154 -13.32 -25.30 7.70
N VAL A 155 -13.80 -24.27 8.39
CA VAL A 155 -13.17 -23.78 9.62
C VAL A 155 -14.00 -24.17 10.84
N ASN A 156 -13.33 -24.67 11.88
CA ASN A 156 -13.97 -24.88 13.18
C ASN A 156 -14.10 -23.53 13.92
N TYR A 157 -15.13 -22.78 13.53
CA TYR A 157 -15.34 -21.41 14.00
C TYR A 157 -15.50 -21.33 15.53
N HIS A 158 -16.20 -22.29 16.15
CA HIS A 158 -16.36 -22.34 17.60
C HIS A 158 -15.03 -22.45 18.35
N SER A 159 -14.10 -23.26 17.85
CA SER A 159 -12.77 -23.41 18.46
C SER A 159 -11.90 -22.18 18.27
N PHE A 160 -12.02 -21.52 17.11
CA PHE A 160 -11.34 -20.27 16.80
C PHE A 160 -11.82 -19.12 17.71
N GLU A 161 -13.14 -18.95 17.89
CA GLU A 161 -13.69 -17.94 18.80
C GLU A 161 -13.20 -18.14 20.24
N ARG A 162 -13.23 -19.37 20.76
CA ARG A 162 -12.70 -19.68 22.11
C ARG A 162 -11.20 -19.39 22.22
N TYR A 163 -10.45 -19.52 21.13
CA TYR A 163 -9.04 -19.17 21.11
C TYR A 163 -8.83 -17.65 21.16
N LEU A 164 -9.58 -16.88 20.37
CA LEU A 164 -9.56 -15.42 20.40
C LEU A 164 -9.94 -14.86 21.77
N GLU A 165 -10.96 -15.43 22.43
CA GLU A 165 -11.33 -15.04 23.79
C GLU A 165 -10.20 -15.28 24.78
N ARG A 166 -9.52 -16.43 24.71
CA ARG A 166 -8.36 -16.74 25.55
C ARG A 166 -7.22 -15.76 25.31
N LEU A 167 -6.91 -15.44 24.04
CA LEU A 167 -5.90 -14.45 23.68
C LEU A 167 -6.24 -13.05 24.20
N LYS A 168 -7.50 -12.63 24.10
CA LYS A 168 -7.98 -11.34 24.63
C LYS A 168 -7.75 -11.22 26.13
N TRP A 169 -8.09 -12.26 26.90
CA TRP A 169 -7.86 -12.27 28.34
C TRP A 169 -6.38 -12.33 28.71
N TYR A 170 -5.59 -13.10 27.95
CA TYR A 170 -4.14 -13.15 28.12
C TYR A 170 -3.48 -11.78 27.88
N LYS A 171 -3.83 -11.10 26.77
CA LYS A 171 -3.37 -9.74 26.45
C LYS A 171 -3.72 -8.73 27.56
N ARG A 172 -4.99 -8.69 28.00
CA ARG A 172 -5.41 -7.84 29.12
C ARG A 172 -4.61 -8.11 30.41
N GLY A 173 -4.30 -9.37 30.67
CA GLY A 173 -3.47 -9.77 31.80
C GLY A 173 -2.03 -9.20 31.71
N LEU A 174 -1.45 -9.20 30.52
CA LEU A 174 -0.12 -8.63 30.25
C LEU A 174 -0.11 -7.10 30.37
N GLU A 175 -1.09 -6.42 29.78
CA GLU A 175 -1.25 -4.95 29.88
C GLU A 175 -1.32 -4.50 31.34
N LYS A 176 -2.11 -5.21 32.16
CA LYS A 176 -2.18 -4.94 33.60
C LYS A 176 -0.83 -5.11 34.29
N ARG A 177 -0.07 -6.16 33.98
CA ARG A 177 1.26 -6.41 34.57
C ARG A 177 2.28 -5.37 34.11
N TRP A 178 2.22 -4.93 32.85
CA TRP A 178 3.04 -3.87 32.28
C TRP A 178 2.79 -2.54 33.00
N ALA A 179 1.52 -2.14 33.15
CA ALA A 179 1.14 -0.92 33.88
C ALA A 179 1.57 -0.95 35.36
N ILE A 180 1.51 -2.12 36.01
CA ILE A 180 2.02 -2.29 37.38
C ILE A 180 3.54 -2.06 37.44
N GLN A 181 4.32 -2.52 36.45
CA GLN A 181 5.76 -2.27 36.44
C GLN A 181 6.07 -0.80 36.18
N ASP A 182 5.33 -0.13 35.30
CA ASP A 182 5.51 1.31 35.04
C ASP A 182 5.28 2.15 36.30
N ALA A 183 4.21 1.85 37.05
CA ALA A 183 3.94 2.49 38.33
C ALA A 183 5.03 2.21 39.38
N ARG A 184 5.70 1.06 39.33
CA ARG A 184 6.82 0.72 40.24
C ARG A 184 8.13 1.40 39.82
N LYS A 185 8.39 1.55 38.51
CA LYS A 185 9.55 2.27 37.96
C LYS A 185 9.57 3.73 38.40
N ARG A 186 8.40 4.38 38.53
CA ARG A 186 8.26 5.79 38.94
C ARG A 186 8.37 6.02 40.46
N ARG A 187 8.44 4.98 41.28
CA ARG A 187 8.56 5.15 42.73
C ARG A 187 9.99 5.51 43.12
N PRO A 188 10.20 6.55 43.95
CA PRO A 188 11.52 6.87 44.47
C PRO A 188 12.06 5.71 45.32
N ASP A 189 13.37 5.48 45.27
CA ASP A 189 14.03 4.40 46.02
C ASP A 189 13.85 4.64 47.54
N PRO A 190 13.26 3.69 48.29
CA PRO A 190 13.10 3.81 49.74
C PRO A 190 14.42 4.04 50.50
N LEU A 191 15.56 3.59 49.97
CA LEU A 191 16.86 3.86 50.57
C LEU A 191 17.32 5.30 50.32
N LEU A 192 17.10 5.82 49.12
CA LEU A 192 17.41 7.21 48.77
C LEU A 192 16.60 8.18 49.63
N LEU A 193 15.30 7.93 49.80
CA LEU A 193 14.45 8.71 50.71
C LEU A 193 14.96 8.72 52.16
N ARG A 194 15.47 7.58 52.64
CA ARG A 194 16.05 7.48 53.99
C ARG A 194 17.37 8.25 54.12
N PHE A 195 18.21 8.24 53.08
CA PHE A 195 19.46 8.98 53.06
C PHE A 195 19.21 10.50 53.01
N ASP A 196 18.26 10.95 52.19
CA ASP A 196 17.84 12.36 52.14
C ASP A 196 17.31 12.84 53.49
N MET A 197 16.49 12.03 54.16
CA MET A 197 15.99 12.34 55.49
C MET A 197 17.13 12.45 56.51
N PHE A 198 18.08 11.51 56.50
CA PHE A 198 19.26 11.53 57.35
C PHE A 198 20.10 12.80 57.11
N ASN A 199 20.39 13.14 55.85
CA ASN A 199 21.17 14.32 55.48
C ASN A 199 20.49 15.62 55.94
N ARG A 200 19.15 15.72 55.80
CA ARG A 200 18.37 16.86 56.33
C ARG A 200 18.49 16.98 57.84
N GLN A 201 18.47 15.86 58.56
CA GLN A 201 18.64 15.87 60.03
C GLN A 201 20.05 16.32 60.44
N VAL A 202 21.10 15.86 59.75
CA VAL A 202 22.48 16.28 59.98
C VAL A 202 22.64 17.79 59.75
N GLY A 203 22.15 18.31 58.61
CA GLY A 203 22.19 19.74 58.32
C GLY A 203 21.44 20.58 59.38
N ARG A 204 20.27 20.11 59.83
CA ARG A 204 19.53 20.79 60.91
C ARG A 204 20.30 20.81 62.22
N ARG A 205 20.95 19.70 62.60
CA ARG A 205 21.75 19.60 63.83
C ARG A 205 22.98 20.51 63.79
N ASP A 206 23.68 20.57 62.66
CA ASP A 206 24.83 21.47 62.45
C ASP A 206 24.42 22.94 62.60
N SER A 207 23.36 23.36 61.89
CA SER A 207 22.84 24.73 61.97
C SER A 207 22.41 25.13 63.39
N LEU A 208 21.71 24.24 64.11
CA LEU A 208 21.30 24.49 65.50
C LEU A 208 22.51 24.58 66.45
N MET A 209 23.54 23.74 66.25
CA MET A 209 24.75 23.80 67.06
C MET A 209 25.49 25.13 66.85
N LYS A 210 25.64 25.55 65.59
CA LYS A 210 26.27 26.84 65.24
C LYS A 210 25.55 28.01 65.90
N SER A 211 24.22 28.05 65.78
CA SER A 211 23.39 29.09 66.42
C SER A 211 23.54 29.10 67.94
N ARG A 212 23.50 27.93 68.61
CA ARG A 212 23.71 27.85 70.07
C ARG A 212 25.10 28.34 70.50
N MET A 213 26.14 28.07 69.72
CA MET A 213 27.50 28.53 70.04
C MET A 213 27.63 30.04 69.91
N LEU A 214 26.99 30.64 68.91
CA LEU A 214 26.90 32.08 68.75
C LEU A 214 26.11 32.74 69.91
N ASP A 215 24.93 32.21 70.25
CA ASP A 215 24.13 32.72 71.38
C ASP A 215 24.90 32.63 72.71
N ASN A 216 25.62 31.52 72.94
CA ASN A 216 26.44 31.37 74.14
C ASN A 216 27.60 32.36 74.17
N SER A 217 28.20 32.66 73.01
CA SER A 217 29.25 33.68 72.91
C SER A 217 28.71 35.06 73.29
N GLN A 218 27.54 35.45 72.79
CA GLN A 218 26.86 36.70 73.15
C GLN A 218 26.56 36.76 74.65
N ARG A 219 26.01 35.69 75.24
CA ARG A 219 25.74 35.62 76.69
C ARG A 219 27.02 35.72 77.53
N MET A 220 28.15 35.22 77.04
CA MET A 220 29.42 35.34 77.74
C MET A 220 29.95 36.76 77.65
N ILE A 221 29.88 37.38 76.47
CA ILE A 221 30.28 38.78 76.25
C ILE A 221 29.46 39.71 77.15
N THR A 222 28.14 39.54 77.24
CA THR A 222 27.30 40.36 78.13
C THR A 222 27.66 40.17 79.60
N ARG A 223 27.97 38.94 80.04
CA ARG A 223 28.45 38.69 81.42
C ARG A 223 29.80 39.35 81.70
N GLN A 224 30.73 39.31 80.74
CA GLN A 224 32.04 39.94 80.91
C GLN A 224 31.93 41.47 80.90
N TRP A 225 31.07 42.05 80.04
CA TRP A 225 30.73 43.47 80.08
C TRP A 225 30.16 43.88 81.43
N TRP A 226 29.26 43.08 81.99
CA TRP A 226 28.71 43.33 83.33
C TRP A 226 29.81 43.31 84.41
N ARG A 227 30.74 42.34 84.35
CA ARG A 227 31.89 42.28 85.29
C ARG A 227 32.83 43.46 85.13
N TYR A 228 33.15 43.86 83.90
CA TYR A 228 33.97 45.03 83.59
C TYR A 228 33.33 46.31 84.12
N GLY A 229 32.03 46.52 83.87
CA GLY A 229 31.29 47.67 84.41
C GLY A 229 31.34 47.74 85.93
N ARG A 230 31.15 46.61 86.63
CA ARG A 230 31.26 46.55 88.10
C ARG A 230 32.68 46.81 88.62
N ALA A 231 33.72 46.38 87.89
CA ALA A 231 35.10 46.64 88.26
C ALA A 231 35.50 48.10 88.00
N TRP A 232 35.00 48.70 86.90
CA TRP A 232 35.14 50.11 86.57
C TRP A 232 34.47 51.01 87.64
N GLU A 233 33.25 50.68 88.05
CA GLU A 233 32.55 51.37 89.15
C GLU A 233 33.40 51.37 90.44
N ARG A 234 33.99 50.22 90.82
CA ARG A 234 34.84 50.11 92.02
C ARG A 234 36.21 50.78 91.88
N MET A 235 36.77 50.85 90.68
CA MET A 235 38.01 51.58 90.41
C MET A 235 37.84 53.09 90.61
N ASN A 236 36.64 53.60 90.26
CA ASN A 236 36.27 55.00 90.35
C ASN A 236 35.58 55.38 91.69
N ASP A 237 35.47 54.44 92.63
CA ASP A 237 34.89 54.68 93.96
C ASP A 237 35.99 55.17 94.93
N THR A 238 36.20 56.49 94.99
CA THR A 238 37.31 57.14 95.71
C THR A 238 36.94 57.76 97.07
N LEU A 239 35.73 57.54 97.58
CA LEU A 239 35.19 58.22 98.77
C LEU A 239 35.14 57.31 100.02
N GLN A 240 35.66 57.77 101.16
CA GLN A 240 35.55 57.08 102.46
C GLN A 240 35.02 58.03 103.55
N PHE A 241 33.97 57.62 104.25
CA PHE A 241 33.28 58.40 105.30
C PHE A 241 33.84 58.06 106.68
N GLN A 242 34.01 59.07 107.56
CA GLN A 242 34.59 58.94 108.91
C GLN A 242 33.79 58.00 109.84
N SER A 243 32.52 57.74 109.52
CA SER A 243 31.63 56.79 110.18
C SER A 243 31.07 55.78 109.16
N ARG A 244 31.21 54.48 109.48
CA ARG A 244 30.90 53.36 108.57
C ARG A 244 29.43 53.28 108.14
N HIS A 245 28.48 53.82 108.92
CA HIS A 245 27.04 53.65 108.69
C HIS A 245 26.29 54.96 108.40
N LEU A 246 26.97 56.10 108.34
CA LEU A 246 26.34 57.42 108.15
C LEU A 246 25.88 57.62 106.70
N LEU A 247 26.70 57.20 105.72
CA LEU A 247 26.34 57.17 104.31
C LEU A 247 25.14 56.24 104.03
N GLU A 248 25.13 55.06 104.66
CA GLU A 248 24.04 54.10 104.49
C GLU A 248 22.74 54.62 105.08
N ARG A 249 22.76 55.37 106.20
CA ARG A 249 21.56 56.01 106.77
C ARG A 249 21.03 57.14 105.89
N PHE A 250 21.90 57.97 105.30
CA PHE A 250 21.48 59.01 104.35
C PHE A 250 20.98 58.43 103.03
N ARG A 251 21.68 57.44 102.47
CA ARG A 251 21.20 56.69 101.28
C ARG A 251 19.91 55.95 101.58
N PHE A 252 19.72 55.38 102.78
CA PHE A 252 18.46 54.76 103.18
C PHE A 252 17.34 55.80 103.28
N PHE A 253 17.58 56.98 103.87
CA PHE A 253 16.56 58.03 103.96
C PHE A 253 16.21 58.63 102.59
N ASN A 254 17.21 58.88 101.74
CA ASN A 254 17.01 59.43 100.40
C ASN A 254 16.43 58.38 99.43
N ASN A 255 16.83 57.10 99.54
CA ASN A 255 16.20 56.01 98.79
C ASN A 255 14.78 55.75 99.25
N LYS A 256 14.47 55.79 100.56
CA LYS A 256 13.09 55.64 101.04
C LYS A 256 12.19 56.80 100.58
N TRP A 257 12.76 58.00 100.42
CA TRP A 257 12.07 59.13 99.80
C TRP A 257 11.91 58.95 98.29
N ALA A 258 12.95 58.52 97.57
CA ALA A 258 12.90 58.23 96.13
C ALA A 258 11.93 57.08 95.80
N ASP A 259 11.87 56.04 96.64
CA ASP A 259 10.96 54.91 96.53
C ASP A 259 9.51 55.36 96.79
N ASN A 260 9.28 56.27 97.75
CA ASN A 260 7.95 56.86 97.98
C ASN A 260 7.51 57.79 96.82
N ALA A 261 8.44 58.56 96.26
CA ALA A 261 8.19 59.41 95.10
C ALA A 261 7.93 58.57 93.83
N ALA A 262 8.69 57.48 93.64
CA ALA A 262 8.51 56.52 92.57
C ALA A 262 7.17 55.78 92.70
N PHE A 263 6.80 55.32 93.90
CA PHE A 263 5.53 54.64 94.15
C PHE A 263 4.31 55.56 93.90
N GLN A 264 4.39 56.85 94.28
CA GLN A 264 3.35 57.82 93.91
C GLN A 264 3.32 58.11 92.41
N SER A 265 4.49 58.17 91.75
CA SER A 265 4.57 58.35 90.31
C SER A 265 3.99 57.16 89.53
N ASP A 266 4.23 55.93 89.99
CA ASP A 266 3.70 54.70 89.40
C ASP A 266 2.19 54.60 89.60
N GLY A 267 1.66 55.03 90.75
CA GLY A 267 0.22 55.18 90.97
C GLY A 267 -0.43 56.21 90.05
N LEU A 268 0.25 57.33 89.79
CA LEU A 268 -0.20 58.35 88.83
C LEU A 268 -0.06 57.89 87.37
N ILE A 269 0.97 57.13 87.03
CA ILE A 269 1.18 56.52 85.71
C ILE A 269 0.14 55.43 85.45
N ALA A 270 -0.16 54.58 86.43
CA ALA A 270 -1.22 53.56 86.34
C ALA A 270 -2.59 54.20 86.16
N ARG A 271 -2.89 55.29 86.90
CA ARG A 271 -4.10 56.09 86.74
C ARG A 271 -4.17 56.73 85.35
N LYS A 272 -3.09 57.37 84.91
CA LYS A 272 -2.99 57.99 83.58
C LYS A 272 -3.16 56.95 82.46
N ASN A 273 -2.59 55.77 82.60
CA ASN A 273 -2.71 54.67 81.63
C ASN A 273 -4.12 54.07 81.60
N TYR A 274 -4.79 53.89 82.75
CA TYR A 274 -6.17 53.39 82.79
C TYR A 274 -7.13 54.34 82.07
N PHE A 275 -7.07 55.64 82.37
CA PHE A 275 -7.93 56.63 81.70
C PHE A 275 -7.52 56.86 80.24
N ARG A 276 -6.24 56.71 79.90
CA ARG A 276 -5.75 56.73 78.51
C ARG A 276 -6.26 55.52 77.71
N ASP A 277 -6.26 54.33 78.28
CA ASP A 277 -6.82 53.12 77.66
C ASP A 277 -8.35 53.21 77.52
N LYS A 278 -9.04 53.81 78.50
CA LYS A 278 -10.46 54.15 78.38
C LYS A 278 -10.72 55.20 77.30
N ALA A 279 -9.90 56.24 77.19
CA ALA A 279 -9.97 57.26 76.14
C ALA A 279 -9.77 56.67 74.73
N LEU A 280 -8.88 55.68 74.61
CA LEU A 280 -8.63 54.93 73.37
C LEU A 280 -9.78 53.96 73.04
N SER A 281 -10.50 53.45 74.05
CA SER A 281 -11.63 52.54 73.87
C SER A 281 -12.90 53.22 73.31
N THR A 282 -13.09 54.52 73.53
CA THR A 282 -14.27 55.28 73.09
C THR A 282 -14.35 55.48 71.56
N PRO A 283 -13.29 55.91 70.85
CA PRO A 283 -13.27 55.93 69.39
C PRO A 283 -13.20 54.52 68.79
N MET A 284 -12.66 53.53 69.53
CA MET A 284 -12.70 52.12 69.12
C MET A 284 -14.12 51.56 69.19
N TRP A 285 -14.94 51.98 70.15
CA TRP A 285 -16.38 51.65 70.23
C TRP A 285 -17.20 52.34 69.13
N GLN A 286 -16.85 53.57 68.73
CA GLN A 286 -17.48 54.26 67.59
C GLN A 286 -17.06 53.66 66.24
N ALA A 287 -15.80 53.25 66.07
CA ALA A 287 -15.34 52.49 64.91
C ALA A 287 -15.97 51.08 64.87
N LYS A 288 -16.15 50.44 66.04
CA LYS A 288 -16.93 49.21 66.20
C LYS A 288 -18.40 49.48 65.81
N ARG A 289 -18.99 50.61 66.21
CA ARG A 289 -20.40 50.99 65.88
C ARG A 289 -20.61 51.34 64.40
N ALA A 290 -19.61 51.88 63.71
CA ALA A 290 -19.62 52.07 62.25
C ALA A 290 -19.48 50.73 61.50
N LEU A 291 -18.67 49.79 62.01
CA LEU A 291 -18.59 48.42 61.49
C LEU A 291 -19.82 47.56 61.85
N TYR A 292 -20.53 47.86 62.94
CA TYR A 292 -21.82 47.24 63.30
C TYR A 292 -22.99 47.67 62.41
N LYS A 293 -22.78 48.62 61.46
CA LYS A 293 -23.74 48.95 60.39
C LYS A 293 -23.34 48.40 59.02
N ALA A 294 -22.29 47.57 58.93
CA ALA A 294 -21.96 46.83 57.71
C ALA A 294 -21.77 45.33 58.02
N GLY A 295 -22.87 44.57 57.92
CA GLY A 295 -22.91 43.18 57.44
C GLY A 295 -22.11 42.09 58.19
N PRO A 296 -22.78 41.10 58.83
CA PRO A 296 -22.16 40.00 59.58
C PRO A 296 -21.63 38.87 58.68
N ASP A 297 -20.91 39.18 57.59
CA ASP A 297 -20.67 38.16 56.53
C ASP A 297 -19.21 37.94 56.11
N ALA A 298 -18.26 38.75 56.59
CA ALA A 298 -16.87 38.64 56.15
C ALA A 298 -15.94 37.86 57.11
N ALA A 299 -16.24 37.80 58.41
CA ALA A 299 -15.34 37.20 59.42
C ALA A 299 -15.65 35.74 59.79
N ILE A 300 -16.85 35.23 59.49
CA ILE A 300 -17.22 33.82 59.72
C ILE A 300 -16.51 32.89 58.73
N ARG A 301 -16.11 33.37 57.53
CA ARG A 301 -15.72 32.48 56.41
C ARG A 301 -14.36 31.79 56.52
N ILE A 302 -13.46 32.23 57.40
CA ILE A 302 -12.09 31.66 57.44
C ILE A 302 -11.92 30.58 58.52
N TYR A 303 -12.71 30.60 59.60
CA TYR A 303 -12.68 29.55 60.63
C TYR A 303 -13.92 28.63 60.64
N ALA A 304 -15.10 29.07 60.15
CA ALA A 304 -16.25 28.17 59.95
C ALA A 304 -15.98 27.13 58.84
N SER A 305 -15.15 27.48 57.85
CA SER A 305 -14.87 26.63 56.70
C SER A 305 -14.07 25.37 57.03
N ARG A 306 -13.28 25.31 58.11
CA ARG A 306 -12.50 24.11 58.47
C ARG A 306 -13.28 23.09 59.30
N PHE A 307 -14.14 23.54 60.21
CA PHE A 307 -15.01 22.63 61.00
C PHE A 307 -16.22 22.16 60.19
N GLY A 308 -16.84 23.07 59.43
CA GLY A 308 -17.83 22.72 58.41
C GLY A 308 -17.26 21.72 57.42
N TYR A 309 -16.04 21.94 56.87
CA TYR A 309 -15.40 21.00 55.95
C TYR A 309 -15.18 19.60 56.56
N PHE A 310 -14.83 19.49 57.85
CA PHE A 310 -14.69 18.18 58.49
C PHE A 310 -16.04 17.47 58.61
N ASN A 311 -17.07 18.15 59.12
CA ASN A 311 -18.42 17.58 59.26
C ASN A 311 -19.04 17.24 57.88
N ASP A 312 -18.92 18.14 56.89
CA ASP A 312 -19.34 17.91 55.49
C ASP A 312 -18.60 16.73 54.86
N LYS A 313 -17.29 16.64 55.08
CA LYS A 313 -16.48 15.53 54.55
C LYS A 313 -16.91 14.21 55.18
N MET A 314 -17.25 14.20 56.46
CA MET A 314 -17.73 13.01 57.14
C MET A 314 -19.14 12.60 56.68
N GLU A 315 -20.05 13.55 56.45
CA GLU A 315 -21.37 13.28 55.86
C GLU A 315 -21.28 12.80 54.41
N ARG A 316 -20.39 13.37 53.60
CA ARG A 316 -20.13 12.88 52.24
C ARG A 316 -19.57 11.47 52.25
N LEU A 317 -18.65 11.16 53.16
CA LEU A 317 -18.10 9.81 53.29
C LEU A 317 -19.18 8.80 53.73
N ASP A 318 -20.05 9.18 54.67
CA ASP A 318 -21.19 8.36 55.11
C ASP A 318 -22.17 8.10 53.95
N ALA A 319 -22.53 9.15 53.21
CA ALA A 319 -23.39 9.05 52.03
C ALA A 319 -22.77 8.19 50.92
N THR A 320 -21.45 8.27 50.69
CA THR A 320 -20.77 7.40 49.73
C THR A 320 -20.72 5.95 50.17
N LEU A 321 -20.56 5.67 51.47
CA LEU A 321 -20.60 4.32 52.03
C LEU A 321 -22.01 3.72 51.89
N TYR A 322 -23.04 4.50 52.19
CA TYR A 322 -24.44 4.12 51.99
C TYR A 322 -24.73 3.81 50.52
N ARG A 323 -24.33 4.70 49.60
CA ARG A 323 -24.49 4.48 48.14
C ARG A 323 -23.72 3.26 47.65
N TYR A 324 -22.54 2.98 48.20
CA TYR A 324 -21.74 1.81 47.87
C TYR A 324 -22.47 0.51 48.25
N TYR A 325 -23.02 0.41 49.46
CA TYR A 325 -23.77 -0.79 49.86
C TYR A 325 -25.13 -0.91 49.16
N ARG A 326 -25.80 0.21 48.85
CA ARG A 326 -27.04 0.23 48.07
C ARG A 326 -26.83 -0.25 46.62
N THR A 327 -25.76 0.20 45.96
CA THR A 327 -25.39 -0.26 44.60
C THR A 327 -24.94 -1.73 44.60
N LYS A 328 -24.28 -2.19 45.67
CA LYS A 328 -23.93 -3.60 45.84
C LYS A 328 -25.16 -4.49 46.07
N GLY A 329 -26.18 -3.98 46.77
CA GLY A 329 -27.49 -4.61 46.90
C GLY A 329 -28.23 -4.73 45.56
N ALA A 330 -28.32 -3.64 44.79
CA ALA A 330 -28.95 -3.66 43.46
C ALA A 330 -28.23 -4.58 42.45
N ARG A 331 -26.90 -4.72 42.54
CA ARG A 331 -26.12 -5.70 41.75
C ARG A 331 -26.29 -7.14 42.22
N ALA A 332 -26.61 -7.35 43.50
CA ALA A 332 -26.94 -8.67 44.01
C ALA A 332 -28.34 -9.08 43.56
N GLU A 333 -29.29 -8.14 43.52
CA GLU A 333 -30.64 -8.33 42.97
C GLU A 333 -30.61 -8.79 41.50
N SER A 334 -29.82 -8.13 40.63
CA SER A 334 -29.71 -8.55 39.23
C SER A 334 -29.07 -9.94 39.06
N ARG A 335 -28.13 -10.32 39.94
CA ARG A 335 -27.51 -11.65 39.95
C ARG A 335 -28.43 -12.74 40.51
N GLU A 336 -29.25 -12.42 41.51
CA GLU A 336 -30.26 -13.33 42.04
C GLU A 336 -31.42 -13.50 41.04
N GLY A 337 -31.84 -12.45 40.32
CA GLY A 337 -32.82 -12.54 39.23
C GLY A 337 -32.35 -13.41 38.07
N VAL A 338 -31.09 -13.31 37.66
CA VAL A 338 -30.50 -14.21 36.65
C VAL A 338 -30.38 -15.65 37.15
N ARG A 339 -30.11 -15.86 38.44
CA ARG A 339 -30.08 -17.19 39.06
C ARG A 339 -31.48 -17.79 39.22
N PHE A 340 -32.48 -16.98 39.53
CA PHE A 340 -33.89 -17.35 39.59
C PHE A 340 -34.39 -17.77 38.21
N LEU A 341 -34.17 -16.95 37.17
CA LEU A 341 -34.52 -17.29 35.78
C LEU A 341 -33.84 -18.60 35.32
N ARG A 342 -32.58 -18.80 35.70
CA ARG A 342 -31.83 -20.02 35.37
C ARG A 342 -32.34 -21.26 36.13
N ALA A 343 -32.90 -21.10 37.33
CA ALA A 343 -33.50 -22.20 38.10
C ALA A 343 -34.95 -22.50 37.67
N PHE A 344 -35.71 -21.45 37.31
CA PHE A 344 -37.06 -21.54 36.74
C PHE A 344 -37.05 -22.27 35.39
N MET A 345 -36.10 -21.95 34.50
CA MET A 345 -35.90 -22.67 33.24
C MET A 345 -35.47 -24.15 33.42
N VAL A 346 -35.07 -24.55 34.63
CA VAL A 346 -34.61 -25.91 34.97
C VAL A 346 -35.64 -26.65 35.86
N GLY A 347 -36.81 -26.05 36.13
CA GLY A 347 -37.94 -26.70 36.81
C GLY A 347 -37.73 -27.02 38.29
N ARG A 348 -36.87 -26.31 39.01
CA ARG A 348 -36.64 -26.51 40.46
C ARG A 348 -37.51 -25.57 41.30
N ASP A 349 -38.06 -26.07 42.41
CA ASP A 349 -38.89 -25.28 43.34
C ASP A 349 -38.15 -24.05 43.89
N THR A 350 -38.71 -22.86 43.64
CA THR A 350 -38.05 -21.57 43.86
C THR A 350 -38.46 -20.85 45.15
N THR A 351 -39.26 -21.46 46.02
CA THR A 351 -39.96 -20.74 47.10
C THR A 351 -39.15 -20.53 48.39
N SER A 352 -37.98 -21.15 48.59
CA SER A 352 -37.26 -21.08 49.87
C SER A 352 -35.79 -20.61 49.82
N SER A 353 -35.21 -20.30 48.65
CA SER A 353 -33.76 -19.99 48.53
C SER A 353 -33.38 -18.60 48.02
N TYR A 354 -34.37 -17.75 47.66
CA TYR A 354 -34.11 -16.45 47.06
C TYR A 354 -34.65 -15.32 47.94
N LEU A 355 -33.79 -14.33 48.23
CA LEU A 355 -34.16 -13.19 49.05
C LEU A 355 -34.91 -12.18 48.19
N ASN A 356 -36.10 -11.77 48.60
CA ASN A 356 -36.87 -10.76 47.88
C ASN A 356 -36.11 -9.41 47.90
N ARG A 357 -36.36 -8.53 46.92
CA ARG A 357 -35.75 -7.20 46.78
C ARG A 357 -35.69 -6.45 48.11
N ASN A 358 -36.80 -6.46 48.85
CA ASN A 358 -36.91 -5.81 50.16
C ASN A 358 -35.96 -6.44 51.21
N GLN A 359 -35.84 -7.78 51.25
CA GLN A 359 -34.94 -8.51 52.15
C GLN A 359 -33.47 -8.31 51.77
N LEU A 360 -33.16 -8.22 50.47
CA LEU A 360 -31.81 -7.89 49.99
C LEU A 360 -31.42 -6.46 50.36
N THR A 361 -32.31 -5.49 50.17
CA THR A 361 -32.07 -4.11 50.60
C THR A 361 -31.84 -4.06 52.10
N GLU A 362 -32.64 -4.75 52.89
CA GLU A 362 -32.50 -4.78 54.35
C GLU A 362 -31.18 -5.44 54.79
N LYS A 363 -30.78 -6.54 54.15
CA LYS A 363 -29.48 -7.21 54.39
C LYS A 363 -28.29 -6.30 54.13
N TYR A 364 -28.32 -5.51 53.06
CA TYR A 364 -27.20 -4.61 52.71
C TYR A 364 -27.24 -3.28 53.47
N ILE A 365 -28.42 -2.81 53.89
CA ILE A 365 -28.57 -1.67 54.81
C ILE A 365 -28.03 -2.05 56.19
N ARG A 366 -28.39 -3.22 56.75
CA ARG A 366 -27.82 -3.71 58.03
C ARG A 366 -26.30 -3.88 57.97
N ARG A 367 -25.74 -4.26 56.81
CA ARG A 367 -24.28 -4.31 56.60
C ARG A 367 -23.65 -2.91 56.54
N TYR A 368 -24.31 -1.94 55.93
CA TYR A 368 -23.88 -0.55 55.96
C TYR A 368 -23.88 -0.02 57.39
N GLU A 369 -24.96 -0.20 58.14
CA GLU A 369 -25.08 0.24 59.53
C GLU A 369 -24.03 -0.41 60.43
N LYS A 370 -23.79 -1.72 60.28
CA LYS A 370 -22.75 -2.43 61.02
C LYS A 370 -21.35 -1.85 60.74
N VAL A 371 -21.06 -1.48 59.51
CA VAL A 371 -19.77 -0.88 59.13
C VAL A 371 -19.69 0.59 59.57
N LYS A 372 -20.78 1.36 59.46
CA LYS A 372 -20.88 2.74 59.95
C LYS A 372 -20.63 2.79 61.46
N ASN A 373 -21.29 1.92 62.22
CA ASN A 373 -21.22 1.84 63.68
C ASN A 373 -19.87 1.31 64.19
N PHE A 374 -19.14 0.56 63.36
CA PHE A 374 -17.80 0.08 63.71
C PHE A 374 -16.74 1.20 63.72
N PHE A 375 -16.94 2.28 62.97
CA PHE A 375 -15.95 3.36 62.85
C PHE A 375 -16.36 4.61 63.67
N PRO A 376 -15.59 4.97 64.73
CA PRO A 376 -15.92 6.10 65.62
C PRO A 376 -16.05 7.45 64.90
N MET A 377 -15.37 7.60 63.75
CA MET A 377 -15.39 8.82 62.96
C MET A 377 -16.78 9.21 62.44
N PHE A 378 -17.69 8.26 62.19
CA PHE A 378 -19.06 8.57 61.74
C PHE A 378 -20.01 9.02 62.87
N HIS A 379 -19.55 8.92 64.13
CA HIS A 379 -20.33 9.23 65.34
C HIS A 379 -19.82 10.49 66.05
N PHE A 380 -18.68 11.02 65.62
CA PHE A 380 -18.03 12.18 66.22
C PHE A 380 -18.40 13.46 65.44
N ARG A 381 -19.24 14.32 66.04
CA ARG A 381 -19.49 15.70 65.57
C ARG A 381 -18.79 16.68 66.51
N ARG A 382 -18.08 17.68 65.97
CA ARG A 382 -17.53 18.78 66.78
C ARG A 382 -18.64 19.80 67.12
N PRO A 383 -18.64 20.42 68.32
CA PRO A 383 -19.69 21.36 68.74
C PRO A 383 -19.76 22.62 67.86
N ASP A 384 -20.97 23.18 67.73
CA ASP A 384 -21.24 24.44 67.02
C ASP A 384 -20.63 25.68 67.74
N PRO A 385 -20.40 26.79 67.03
CA PRO A 385 -19.52 27.88 67.47
C PRO A 385 -19.95 28.64 68.74
N ASP A 386 -21.17 28.44 69.25
CA ASP A 386 -21.75 29.26 70.31
C ASP A 386 -21.31 28.89 71.74
N THR A 387 -20.41 27.91 71.93
CA THR A 387 -20.03 27.41 73.28
C THR A 387 -18.56 27.56 73.66
N LEU A 388 -17.71 28.26 72.90
CA LEU A 388 -16.28 28.39 73.24
C LEU A 388 -15.75 29.84 73.21
N SER A 389 -15.37 30.33 74.38
CA SER A 389 -14.65 31.60 74.58
C SER A 389 -13.22 31.55 74.01
N PRO A 390 -12.72 32.61 73.34
CA PRO A 390 -11.41 32.60 72.71
C PRO A 390 -10.29 33.09 73.66
N LEU A 391 -9.22 32.32 73.76
CA LEU A 391 -7.90 32.79 74.20
C LEU A 391 -7.07 33.17 72.97
N TRP A 392 -6.11 34.09 73.18
CA TRP A 392 -5.03 34.58 72.29
C TRP A 392 -5.36 35.65 71.22
N GLU A 393 -5.37 36.92 71.66
CA GLU A 393 -5.02 38.08 70.83
C GLU A 393 -3.52 38.40 70.97
N THR A 394 -2.82 38.65 69.86
CA THR A 394 -1.74 39.66 69.83
C THR A 394 -1.64 40.22 68.43
N ARG A 395 -2.04 41.50 68.24
CA ARG A 395 -1.44 42.44 67.27
C ARG A 395 -1.89 43.90 67.50
N THR A 396 -0.89 44.74 67.80
CA THR A 396 -0.68 46.17 67.45
C THR A 396 -1.85 47.18 67.56
N ARG A 397 -1.76 48.08 68.56
CA ARG A 397 -2.61 49.29 68.75
C ARG A 397 -2.05 50.52 68.00
N ILE A 398 -2.92 51.38 67.48
CA ILE A 398 -2.57 52.70 66.90
C ILE A 398 -2.85 53.79 67.97
N ASP A 399 -1.87 54.66 68.25
CA ASP A 399 -1.88 55.68 69.32
C ASP A 399 -1.72 57.09 68.71
N THR A 400 -2.69 57.99 68.92
CA THR A 400 -2.66 59.38 68.37
C THR A 400 -2.52 60.44 69.47
N MET A 401 -1.92 61.59 69.15
CA MET A 401 -1.56 62.64 70.12
C MET A 401 -2.74 63.20 70.94
N GLN A 402 -3.94 63.32 70.34
CA GLN A 402 -5.15 63.80 71.04
C GLN A 402 -5.61 62.87 72.18
N THR A 403 -5.37 61.56 72.07
CA THR A 403 -5.75 60.58 73.09
C THR A 403 -4.88 60.64 74.35
N ARG A 404 -3.74 61.34 74.27
CA ARG A 404 -2.82 61.52 75.39
C ARG A 404 -3.19 62.72 76.30
N HIS A 405 -4.15 63.57 75.88
CA HIS A 405 -4.50 64.84 76.53
C HIS A 405 -6.00 65.02 76.89
N THR A 406 -6.75 63.94 77.09
CA THR A 406 -8.17 64.01 77.48
C THR A 406 -8.37 64.30 78.97
N LEU A 407 -9.17 65.33 79.29
CA LEU A 407 -9.51 65.73 80.67
C LEU A 407 -10.46 64.72 81.35
N LEU A 408 -10.29 64.54 82.67
CA LEU A 408 -11.03 63.57 83.49
C LEU A 408 -12.55 63.84 83.54
N SER A 409 -12.97 65.09 83.30
CA SER A 409 -14.38 65.51 83.20
C SER A 409 -15.11 64.97 81.97
N LYS A 410 -14.40 64.36 81.00
CA LYS A 410 -15.00 63.77 79.79
C LYS A 410 -15.39 62.29 79.94
N PHE A 411 -15.19 61.68 81.11
CA PHE A 411 -15.59 60.28 81.40
C PHE A 411 -16.86 60.23 82.27
N SER A 412 -17.68 59.19 82.11
CA SER A 412 -18.92 59.04 82.90
C SER A 412 -18.61 58.81 84.38
N LYS A 413 -19.57 59.13 85.26
CA LYS A 413 -19.41 58.89 86.70
C LYS A 413 -19.15 57.41 87.01
N GLU A 414 -19.76 56.46 86.28
CA GLU A 414 -19.49 55.03 86.47
C GLU A 414 -18.07 54.63 86.06
N ASP A 415 -17.53 55.22 84.99
CA ASP A 415 -16.19 54.91 84.48
C ASP A 415 -15.08 55.40 85.42
N ILE A 416 -15.32 56.53 86.07
CA ILE A 416 -14.45 57.06 87.11
C ILE A 416 -14.53 56.17 88.36
N TYR A 417 -15.74 55.74 88.74
CA TYR A 417 -15.95 54.85 89.90
C TYR A 417 -15.30 53.48 89.71
N GLY A 418 -15.35 52.92 88.49
CA GLY A 418 -14.81 51.60 88.17
C GLY A 418 -13.29 51.47 88.34
N TYR A 419 -12.53 52.55 88.21
CA TYR A 419 -11.08 52.55 88.47
C TYR A 419 -10.79 52.30 89.96
N TYR A 420 -11.50 53.01 90.83
CA TYR A 420 -11.22 53.02 92.26
C TYR A 420 -11.74 51.78 92.99
N VAL A 421 -12.80 51.13 92.48
CA VAL A 421 -13.30 49.86 93.04
C VAL A 421 -12.35 48.70 92.72
N ARG A 422 -11.77 48.67 91.52
CA ARG A 422 -10.92 47.54 91.08
C ARG A 422 -9.58 47.47 91.82
N GLN A 423 -9.14 48.55 92.45
CA GLN A 423 -7.94 48.56 93.32
C GLN A 423 -8.16 47.90 94.69
N GLN A 424 -9.40 47.62 95.09
CA GLN A 424 -9.71 47.07 96.43
C GLN A 424 -9.74 45.54 96.52
N GLN A 425 -9.76 44.79 95.41
CA GLN A 425 -9.97 43.32 95.44
C GLN A 425 -8.70 42.45 95.46
N GLY A 426 -7.52 43.02 95.67
CA GLY A 426 -6.24 42.30 95.49
C GLY A 426 -5.20 42.45 96.59
N VAL A 427 -5.58 42.68 97.85
CA VAL A 427 -4.62 42.75 98.98
C VAL A 427 -5.23 42.10 100.23
N SER A 428 -4.63 41.00 100.70
CA SER A 428 -4.86 40.45 102.05
C SER A 428 -3.86 41.05 103.04
N ASP A 429 -4.38 41.58 104.14
CA ASP A 429 -3.74 41.84 105.44
C ASP A 429 -2.37 42.52 105.47
N ARG A 430 -2.38 43.83 105.23
CA ARG A 430 -1.63 44.84 106.01
C ARG A 430 -2.11 46.26 105.66
N GLY A 431 -2.82 46.88 106.60
CA GLY A 431 -2.94 48.35 106.74
C GLY A 431 -3.91 49.05 105.77
N MET A 432 -5.07 49.44 106.31
CA MET A 432 -6.00 50.43 105.74
C MET A 432 -5.30 51.73 105.32
N ILE A 433 -5.45 52.19 104.07
CA ILE A 433 -5.15 53.59 103.69
C ILE A 433 -6.19 54.10 102.66
N GLY A 434 -6.99 55.08 103.08
CA GLY A 434 -8.20 55.60 102.39
C GLY A 434 -8.00 56.62 101.24
N PRO A 435 -9.10 57.23 100.76
CA PRO A 435 -9.23 57.74 99.37
C PRO A 435 -8.66 59.14 99.09
N PHE A 436 -7.83 59.72 99.97
CA PHE A 436 -7.46 61.15 99.92
C PHE A 436 -5.95 61.49 99.86
N ARG A 437 -5.06 60.57 99.47
CA ARG A 437 -3.60 60.88 99.33
C ARG A 437 -3.19 61.49 97.97
N GLY A 438 -4.11 62.13 97.25
CA GLY A 438 -3.84 62.83 95.99
C GLY A 438 -3.78 64.36 96.08
N LEU A 439 -3.95 64.95 97.28
CA LEU A 439 -4.17 66.40 97.46
C LEU A 439 -3.26 67.07 98.50
N LEU A 440 -2.17 66.44 98.95
CA LEU A 440 -1.19 67.10 99.81
C LEU A 440 -0.04 67.68 98.95
N PRO A 441 0.34 68.96 99.10
CA PRO A 441 1.49 69.52 98.39
C PRO A 441 2.77 68.85 98.86
N LEU A 442 3.62 68.47 97.91
CA LEU A 442 4.95 67.90 98.17
C LEU A 442 5.87 69.00 98.71
N TYR A 443 6.17 68.99 100.02
CA TYR A 443 7.32 69.73 100.53
C TYR A 443 8.61 69.00 100.13
N THR A 444 9.50 69.70 99.42
CA THR A 444 10.83 69.22 99.05
C THR A 444 11.73 69.14 100.29
N TYR A 445 11.96 67.95 100.83
CA TYR A 445 12.98 67.70 101.84
C TYR A 445 14.11 66.85 101.23
N HIS A 446 15.16 67.52 100.74
CA HIS A 446 16.45 66.91 100.42
C HIS A 446 17.42 67.28 101.55
N ARG A 447 18.20 66.31 102.07
CA ARG A 447 19.24 66.60 103.07
C ARG A 447 20.62 66.48 102.44
N ASP A 448 21.37 67.58 102.44
CA ASP A 448 22.77 67.62 102.02
C ASP A 448 23.70 67.18 103.18
N LEU A 449 24.84 66.57 102.83
CA LEU A 449 25.88 66.09 103.77
C LEU A 449 26.81 67.25 104.17
N PRO A 450 27.20 67.42 105.46
CA PRO A 450 28.26 68.34 105.84
C PRO A 450 29.66 67.71 105.73
N ASP A 451 30.66 68.56 105.47
CA ASP A 451 32.05 68.25 105.15
C ASP A 451 32.77 67.33 106.16
N SER A 452 33.05 66.10 105.74
CA SER A 452 34.07 65.22 106.32
C SER A 452 34.43 64.09 105.33
N ILE A 453 35.04 64.47 104.19
CA ILE A 453 35.48 63.56 103.13
C ILE A 453 37.02 63.52 103.12
N VAL A 454 37.60 62.31 103.12
CA VAL A 454 39.03 62.09 102.80
C VAL A 454 39.13 61.26 101.52
N SER A 455 39.97 61.70 100.59
CA SER A 455 40.20 61.03 99.30
C SER A 455 41.13 59.82 99.47
N ARG A 456 40.75 58.67 98.89
CA ARG A 456 41.56 57.44 98.90
C ARG A 456 41.98 57.02 97.50
N VAL A 457 43.24 56.58 97.37
CA VAL A 457 43.76 55.90 96.19
C VAL A 457 43.27 54.44 96.16
N PRO A 458 42.68 53.95 95.06
CA PRO A 458 42.18 52.58 94.97
C PRO A 458 43.30 51.55 95.19
N GLY A 459 43.03 50.56 96.06
CA GLY A 459 44.02 49.56 96.48
C GLY A 459 44.48 48.63 95.35
N ARG A 460 45.66 48.02 95.52
CA ARG A 460 46.29 47.13 94.52
C ARG A 460 45.38 46.00 94.03
N LYS A 461 44.51 45.46 94.90
CA LYS A 461 43.54 44.41 94.57
C LYS A 461 42.47 44.92 93.58
N THR A 462 41.92 46.11 93.81
CA THR A 462 40.88 46.71 92.95
C THR A 462 41.43 47.05 91.56
N ARG A 463 42.67 47.56 91.47
CA ARG A 463 43.35 47.78 90.18
C ARG A 463 43.59 46.46 89.44
N ARG A 464 44.09 45.44 90.13
CA ARG A 464 44.29 44.10 89.55
C ARG A 464 42.98 43.49 89.04
N ASP A 465 41.89 43.59 89.81
CA ASP A 465 40.58 43.06 89.41
C ASP A 465 40.02 43.80 88.18
N PHE A 466 40.27 45.12 88.06
CA PHE A 466 39.90 45.89 86.87
C PHE A 466 40.73 45.49 85.64
N GLU A 467 42.05 45.36 85.78
CA GLU A 467 42.94 44.91 84.70
C GLU A 467 42.57 43.49 84.23
N LEU A 468 42.27 42.56 85.15
CA LEU A 468 41.81 41.20 84.84
C LEU A 468 40.39 41.15 84.23
N SER A 469 39.58 42.19 84.42
CA SER A 469 38.22 42.28 83.87
C SER A 469 38.17 42.77 82.42
N ARG A 470 39.27 43.32 81.90
CA ARG A 470 39.39 43.69 80.48
C ARG A 470 39.33 42.44 79.63
N PHE A 471 38.41 42.41 78.68
CA PHE A 471 38.23 41.28 77.78
C PHE A 471 37.96 41.79 76.37
N ASP A 472 38.35 41.00 75.38
CA ASP A 472 38.02 41.28 73.99
C ASP A 472 36.83 40.42 73.53
N SER A 473 35.84 41.10 72.95
CA SER A 473 34.65 40.45 72.41
C SER A 473 34.97 39.54 71.22
N ALA A 474 35.94 39.90 70.37
CA ALA A 474 36.30 39.13 69.19
C ALA A 474 36.98 37.81 69.56
N THR A 475 37.96 37.83 70.48
CA THR A 475 38.56 36.60 71.03
C THR A 475 37.52 35.68 71.70
N THR A 476 36.50 36.25 72.35
CA THR A 476 35.41 35.46 72.96
C THR A 476 34.56 34.76 71.89
N VAL A 477 34.16 35.45 70.82
CA VAL A 477 33.44 34.84 69.70
C VAL A 477 34.28 33.76 69.03
N ASN A 478 35.55 34.04 68.75
CA ASN A 478 36.47 33.10 68.11
C ASN A 478 36.66 31.82 68.94
N ARG A 479 36.66 31.91 70.28
CA ARG A 479 36.70 30.74 71.16
C ARG A 479 35.49 29.82 70.99
N TYR A 480 34.29 30.37 70.86
CA TYR A 480 33.06 29.59 70.65
C TYR A 480 32.93 29.08 69.22
N ILE A 481 33.41 29.83 68.23
CA ILE A 481 33.49 29.37 66.83
C ILE A 481 34.50 28.21 66.71
N GLY A 482 35.69 28.34 67.29
CA GLY A 482 36.67 27.25 67.33
C GLY A 482 36.12 26.01 68.04
N ARG A 483 35.33 26.18 69.11
CA ARG A 483 34.63 25.07 69.77
C ARG A 483 33.55 24.45 68.88
N TYR A 484 32.81 25.24 68.10
CA TYR A 484 31.87 24.76 67.09
C TYR A 484 32.57 23.91 66.03
N GLU A 485 33.67 24.41 65.46
CA GLU A 485 34.44 23.73 64.43
C GLU A 485 35.03 22.42 64.95
N PHE A 486 35.58 22.43 66.17
CA PHE A 486 36.02 21.22 66.86
C PHE A 486 34.88 20.20 66.97
N LEU A 487 33.74 20.57 67.56
CA LEU A 487 32.60 19.65 67.73
C LEU A 487 32.05 19.14 66.39
N ARG A 488 32.02 19.97 65.35
CA ARG A 488 31.59 19.60 64.00
C ARG A 488 32.56 18.61 63.35
N SER A 489 33.86 18.78 63.56
CA SER A 489 34.89 17.86 63.03
C SER A 489 34.89 16.51 63.75
N THR A 490 34.75 16.53 65.08
CA THR A 490 34.83 15.35 65.97
C THR A 490 33.60 14.46 65.86
N TYR A 491 32.39 15.04 65.82
CA TYR A 491 31.16 14.24 65.86
C TYR A 491 30.52 14.11 64.47
N PRO A 492 30.42 12.88 63.91
CA PRO A 492 29.88 12.65 62.56
C PRO A 492 28.45 13.17 62.37
N GLN A 493 27.65 13.25 63.44
CA GLN A 493 26.25 13.69 63.40
C GLN A 493 26.04 15.14 62.93
N TYR A 494 27.10 15.94 62.81
CA TYR A 494 27.06 17.33 62.34
C TYR A 494 27.67 17.53 60.94
N ARG A 495 28.35 16.54 60.36
CA ARG A 495 29.01 16.70 59.04
C ARG A 495 28.84 15.54 58.06
N LEU A 496 28.39 14.37 58.54
CA LEU A 496 28.30 13.19 57.70
C LEU A 496 27.14 13.32 56.70
N ILE A 497 27.46 13.46 55.42
CA ILE A 497 26.50 13.42 54.32
C ILE A 497 26.61 12.06 53.64
N ARG A 498 25.49 11.35 53.52
CA ARG A 498 25.40 10.06 52.84
C ARG A 498 24.90 10.24 51.41
N LYS A 499 25.61 9.72 50.42
CA LYS A 499 25.18 9.65 49.02
C LYS A 499 25.04 8.19 48.61
N LEU A 500 23.97 7.85 47.91
CA LEU A 500 23.73 6.50 47.42
C LEU A 500 24.28 6.40 45.99
N TYR A 501 25.30 5.56 45.79
CA TYR A 501 25.78 5.15 44.46
C TYR A 501 25.26 3.73 44.20
N ASN A 502 24.07 3.63 43.61
CA ASN A 502 23.46 2.34 43.32
C ASN A 502 23.79 1.92 41.88
N ILE A 503 24.58 0.85 41.73
CA ILE A 503 24.96 0.27 40.42
C ILE A 503 23.74 -0.40 39.75
N HIS A 504 22.75 -0.85 40.53
CA HIS A 504 21.54 -1.52 40.04
C HIS A 504 20.28 -0.98 40.73
N PRO A 505 19.83 0.24 40.38
CA PRO A 505 18.61 0.79 40.96
C PRO A 505 17.39 -0.09 40.64
N PRO A 506 16.44 -0.26 41.58
CA PRO A 506 15.23 -1.06 41.38
C PRO A 506 14.44 -0.68 40.12
N THR A 507 14.57 0.56 39.67
CA THR A 507 14.00 1.11 38.43
C THR A 507 14.46 0.34 37.19
N LEU A 508 15.73 -0.07 37.10
CA LEU A 508 16.25 -0.88 35.98
C LEU A 508 15.63 -2.27 35.96
N ARG A 509 15.45 -2.92 37.12
CA ARG A 509 14.80 -4.24 37.21
C ARG A 509 13.34 -4.19 36.79
N HIS A 510 12.62 -3.13 37.16
CA HIS A 510 11.24 -2.92 36.74
C HIS A 510 11.14 -2.58 35.25
N ALA A 511 12.07 -1.77 34.71
CA ALA A 511 12.16 -1.47 33.29
C ALA A 511 12.44 -2.73 32.45
N ALA A 512 13.36 -3.60 32.87
CA ALA A 512 13.64 -4.86 32.17
C ALA A 512 12.41 -5.79 32.15
N ARG A 513 11.67 -5.89 33.26
CA ARG A 513 10.41 -6.66 33.30
C ARG A 513 9.32 -6.04 32.42
N GLN A 514 9.26 -4.72 32.35
CA GLN A 514 8.33 -3.98 31.49
C GLN A 514 8.62 -4.25 30.01
N ALA A 515 9.89 -4.18 29.60
CA ALA A 515 10.33 -4.53 28.25
C ALA A 515 9.98 -5.99 27.87
N SER A 516 10.16 -6.94 28.80
CA SER A 516 9.76 -8.34 28.55
C SER A 516 8.25 -8.51 28.33
N TYR A 517 7.40 -7.76 29.03
CA TYR A 517 5.96 -7.78 28.78
C TYR A 517 5.58 -7.07 27.48
N GLU A 518 6.27 -5.99 27.15
CA GLU A 518 6.10 -5.24 25.90
C GLU A 518 6.41 -6.10 24.68
N GLU A 519 7.49 -6.88 24.72
CA GLU A 519 7.85 -7.83 23.66
C GLU A 519 6.77 -8.90 23.44
N ARG A 520 6.16 -9.42 24.53
CA ARG A 520 5.04 -10.38 24.44
C ARG A 520 3.76 -9.72 23.91
N LEU A 521 3.51 -8.45 24.28
CA LEU A 521 2.38 -7.67 23.75
C LEU A 521 2.57 -7.35 22.26
N ALA A 522 3.78 -6.97 21.86
CA ALA A 522 4.15 -6.75 20.47
C ALA A 522 3.93 -8.03 19.64
N ARG A 523 4.36 -9.19 20.15
CA ARG A 523 4.10 -10.51 19.53
C ARG A 523 2.61 -10.80 19.35
N ILE A 524 1.76 -10.47 20.33
CA ILE A 524 0.30 -10.66 20.20
C ILE A 524 -0.30 -9.66 19.20
N ASN A 525 0.17 -8.42 19.21
CA ASN A 525 -0.32 -7.36 18.31
C ASN A 525 0.13 -7.56 16.86
N SER A 526 1.24 -8.26 16.63
CA SER A 526 1.75 -8.60 15.30
C SER A 526 1.15 -9.88 14.72
N LEU A 527 0.28 -10.59 15.45
CA LEU A 527 -0.38 -11.79 14.94
C LEU A 527 -1.34 -11.41 13.80
N ASP A 528 -1.11 -12.01 12.63
CA ASP A 528 -1.99 -11.84 11.49
C ASP A 528 -3.27 -12.68 11.67
N SER A 529 -4.42 -12.05 11.46
CA SER A 529 -5.73 -12.70 11.60
C SER A 529 -5.90 -13.86 10.63
N THR A 530 -5.34 -13.77 9.41
CA THR A 530 -5.46 -14.84 8.42
C THR A 530 -4.62 -16.06 8.80
N SER A 531 -3.42 -15.85 9.34
CA SER A 531 -2.55 -16.92 9.85
C SER A 531 -3.18 -17.70 11.01
N LEU A 532 -3.89 -17.01 11.92
CA LEU A 532 -4.57 -17.64 13.06
C LEU A 532 -5.73 -18.51 12.62
N ILE A 533 -6.52 -18.06 11.64
CA ILE A 533 -7.67 -18.80 11.13
C ILE A 533 -7.24 -20.12 10.47
N LYS A 534 -6.09 -20.13 9.76
CA LYS A 534 -5.53 -21.34 9.13
C LYS A 534 -5.28 -22.48 10.11
N MET A 535 -4.94 -22.19 11.37
CA MET A 535 -4.73 -23.22 12.40
C MET A 535 -6.00 -24.02 12.72
N PHE A 536 -7.18 -23.50 12.37
CA PHE A 536 -8.49 -24.10 12.65
C PHE A 536 -9.16 -24.68 11.39
N TYR A 537 -8.41 -24.82 10.30
CA TYR A 537 -8.88 -25.48 9.08
C TYR A 537 -9.06 -26.97 9.33
N ASN A 538 -10.20 -27.51 8.88
CA ASN A 538 -10.42 -28.95 8.80
C ASN A 538 -9.72 -29.48 7.54
N THR A 539 -8.41 -29.66 7.64
CA THR A 539 -7.53 -30.10 6.55
C THR A 539 -7.99 -31.43 5.94
N GLN A 540 -8.49 -32.37 6.75
CA GLN A 540 -9.05 -33.63 6.26
C GLN A 540 -10.27 -33.43 5.37
N LYS A 541 -11.19 -32.52 5.74
CA LYS A 541 -12.38 -32.20 4.94
C LYS A 541 -12.01 -31.48 3.64
N ILE A 542 -11.02 -30.59 3.68
CA ILE A 542 -10.49 -29.91 2.49
C ILE A 542 -9.85 -30.93 1.54
N ALA A 543 -8.90 -31.73 2.03
CA ALA A 543 -8.21 -32.75 1.23
C ALA A 543 -9.17 -33.77 0.63
N ARG A 544 -10.21 -34.18 1.37
CA ARG A 544 -11.24 -35.09 0.85
C ARG A 544 -12.07 -34.45 -0.26
N ASN A 545 -12.38 -33.15 -0.17
CA ASN A 545 -13.11 -32.44 -1.22
C ASN A 545 -12.23 -32.23 -2.46
N GLU A 546 -10.96 -31.87 -2.27
CA GLU A 546 -9.97 -31.73 -3.35
C GLU A 546 -9.75 -33.06 -4.06
N ALA A 547 -9.61 -34.17 -3.32
CA ALA A 547 -9.52 -35.50 -3.91
C ALA A 547 -10.74 -35.86 -4.75
N ARG A 548 -11.96 -35.54 -4.29
CA ARG A 548 -13.19 -35.74 -5.07
C ARG A 548 -13.24 -34.88 -6.33
N LYS A 549 -12.77 -33.63 -6.26
CA LYS A 549 -12.66 -32.75 -7.44
C LYS A 549 -11.65 -33.29 -8.45
N ALA A 550 -10.49 -33.74 -7.99
CA ALA A 550 -9.47 -34.33 -8.85
C ALA A 550 -9.95 -35.62 -9.53
N MET A 551 -10.73 -36.44 -8.81
CA MET A 551 -11.31 -37.67 -9.35
C MET A 551 -12.59 -37.46 -10.19
N LYS A 552 -13.03 -36.22 -10.41
CA LYS A 552 -14.30 -35.92 -11.09
C LYS A 552 -14.34 -36.50 -12.49
N ASP A 553 -13.33 -36.22 -13.31
CA ASP A 553 -13.29 -36.65 -14.70
C ASP A 553 -13.10 -38.17 -14.81
N THR A 554 -12.32 -38.76 -13.91
CA THR A 554 -12.17 -40.22 -13.83
C THR A 554 -13.49 -40.89 -13.46
N LYS A 555 -14.24 -40.33 -12.50
CA LYS A 555 -15.53 -40.88 -12.10
C LYS A 555 -16.60 -40.68 -13.16
N TYR A 556 -16.53 -39.60 -13.93
CA TYR A 556 -17.40 -39.41 -15.09
C TYR A 556 -17.20 -40.54 -16.11
N ARG A 557 -15.96 -40.86 -16.47
CA ARG A 557 -15.64 -41.95 -17.41
C ARG A 557 -16.01 -43.34 -16.89
N ASP A 558 -15.85 -43.58 -15.59
CA ASP A 558 -16.22 -44.86 -14.97
C ASP A 558 -17.74 -45.09 -14.94
N ILE A 559 -18.51 -44.02 -14.69
CA ILE A 559 -19.96 -44.09 -14.44
C ILE A 559 -20.77 -43.91 -15.74
N VAL A 560 -20.39 -42.94 -16.58
CA VAL A 560 -21.12 -42.59 -17.80
C VAL A 560 -20.56 -43.35 -18.98
N ARG A 561 -21.21 -44.47 -19.33
CA ARG A 561 -20.74 -45.35 -20.41
C ARG A 561 -20.98 -44.77 -21.80
N PHE A 562 -22.11 -44.10 -22.00
CA PHE A 562 -22.49 -43.48 -23.27
C PHE A 562 -22.83 -42.00 -23.08
N PRO A 563 -21.86 -41.08 -23.20
CA PRO A 563 -22.09 -39.66 -22.95
C PRO A 563 -22.95 -39.01 -24.03
N PHE A 564 -23.77 -38.03 -23.62
CA PHE A 564 -24.46 -37.13 -24.54
C PHE A 564 -23.44 -36.33 -25.35
N ASN A 565 -23.72 -36.11 -26.64
CA ASN A 565 -22.93 -35.21 -27.45
C ASN A 565 -23.66 -33.89 -27.64
N PRO A 566 -23.22 -32.80 -26.99
CA PRO A 566 -23.84 -31.48 -27.16
C PRO A 566 -23.57 -30.88 -28.55
N GLU A 567 -22.58 -31.37 -29.28
CA GLU A 567 -22.23 -30.88 -30.61
C GLU A 567 -23.03 -31.57 -31.73
N ALA A 568 -23.78 -32.62 -31.40
CA ALA A 568 -24.67 -33.27 -32.35
C ALA A 568 -25.72 -32.28 -32.88
N GLN A 569 -25.99 -32.33 -34.18
CA GLN A 569 -27.04 -31.50 -34.80
C GLN A 569 -28.42 -31.94 -34.34
N LEU A 570 -28.56 -33.24 -34.05
CA LEU A 570 -29.78 -33.83 -33.52
C LEU A 570 -29.38 -34.93 -32.53
N ASP A 571 -30.00 -34.94 -31.35
CA ASP A 571 -29.93 -36.05 -30.42
C ASP A 571 -31.33 -36.28 -29.83
N THR A 572 -32.12 -37.12 -30.49
CA THR A 572 -33.55 -37.31 -30.16
C THR A 572 -33.90 -38.75 -29.85
N VAL A 573 -34.95 -38.91 -29.04
CA VAL A 573 -35.58 -40.21 -28.82
C VAL A 573 -36.57 -40.48 -29.95
N ILE A 574 -36.38 -41.59 -30.65
CA ILE A 574 -37.28 -42.05 -31.71
C ILE A 574 -38.19 -43.15 -31.18
N TYR A 575 -39.46 -43.09 -31.58
CA TYR A 575 -40.46 -44.13 -31.35
C TYR A 575 -40.66 -44.87 -32.67
N ALA A 576 -40.86 -46.19 -32.62
CA ALA A 576 -40.94 -47.03 -33.82
C ALA A 576 -42.05 -46.55 -34.79
N THR A 577 -41.67 -45.78 -35.79
CA THR A 577 -42.51 -45.37 -36.94
C THR A 577 -41.96 -46.00 -38.22
N ASP A 578 -42.77 -46.11 -39.28
CA ASP A 578 -42.37 -46.78 -40.52
C ASP A 578 -41.05 -46.23 -41.10
N GLN A 579 -40.90 -44.91 -41.22
CA GLN A 579 -39.65 -44.24 -41.58
C GLN A 579 -39.51 -42.89 -40.87
N VAL A 580 -38.28 -42.48 -40.57
CA VAL A 580 -37.97 -41.14 -40.04
C VAL A 580 -37.20 -40.36 -41.10
N HIS A 581 -37.74 -39.21 -41.53
CA HIS A 581 -37.06 -38.30 -42.44
C HIS A 581 -36.56 -37.08 -41.67
N PHE A 582 -35.26 -36.80 -41.76
CA PHE A 582 -34.65 -35.62 -41.16
C PHE A 582 -34.04 -34.73 -42.24
N LEU A 583 -34.51 -33.48 -42.34
CA LEU A 583 -33.90 -32.48 -43.19
C LEU A 583 -32.64 -31.93 -42.50
N TYR A 584 -31.48 -32.38 -42.97
CA TYR A 584 -30.19 -31.87 -42.54
C TYR A 584 -29.92 -30.53 -43.21
N SER A 585 -29.49 -29.53 -42.44
CA SER A 585 -29.04 -28.23 -42.94
C SER A 585 -27.88 -27.73 -42.08
N GLN A 586 -26.74 -27.46 -42.71
CA GLN A 586 -25.58 -26.88 -42.05
C GLN A 586 -24.86 -25.89 -42.96
N LYS A 587 -24.48 -24.75 -42.39
CA LYS A 587 -23.59 -23.77 -43.04
C LYS A 587 -22.13 -24.15 -42.78
N VAL A 588 -21.34 -24.26 -43.85
CA VAL A 588 -19.91 -24.61 -43.80
C VAL A 588 -19.09 -23.49 -44.43
N PRO A 589 -17.95 -23.09 -43.86
CA PRO A 589 -17.09 -22.07 -44.47
C PRO A 589 -16.55 -22.53 -45.82
N ALA A 590 -16.56 -21.63 -46.79
CA ALA A 590 -15.97 -21.84 -48.11
C ALA A 590 -14.45 -21.69 -48.04
N ASP A 591 -13.76 -22.54 -48.78
CA ASP A 591 -12.31 -22.53 -48.93
C ASP A 591 -11.90 -22.76 -50.40
N GLU A 592 -10.60 -22.88 -50.62
CA GLU A 592 -9.97 -23.14 -51.92
C GLU A 592 -10.56 -24.37 -52.64
N ASN A 593 -11.01 -25.38 -51.89
CA ASN A 593 -11.51 -26.65 -52.40
C ASN A 593 -13.04 -26.76 -52.40
N SER A 594 -13.75 -25.67 -52.06
CA SER A 594 -15.21 -25.66 -51.92
C SER A 594 -15.96 -25.48 -53.23
N ALA A 595 -15.29 -25.42 -54.38
CA ALA A 595 -15.96 -25.31 -55.69
C ALA A 595 -16.84 -26.54 -56.00
N ARG A 596 -16.38 -27.73 -55.59
CA ARG A 596 -17.11 -29.00 -55.72
C ARG A 596 -16.98 -29.78 -54.43
N MET A 597 -18.10 -30.03 -53.79
CA MET A 597 -18.15 -30.71 -52.50
C MET A 597 -18.91 -32.03 -52.66
N LYS A 598 -18.47 -33.10 -51.98
CA LYS A 598 -19.18 -34.38 -52.00
C LYS A 598 -19.64 -34.73 -50.59
N VAL A 599 -20.88 -35.17 -50.43
CA VAL A 599 -21.43 -35.57 -49.13
C VAL A 599 -21.86 -37.02 -49.21
N TYR A 600 -21.42 -37.81 -48.26
CA TYR A 600 -21.92 -39.16 -48.02
C TYR A 600 -22.11 -39.35 -46.52
N VAL A 601 -22.85 -40.37 -46.14
CA VAL A 601 -23.18 -40.64 -44.75
C VAL A 601 -22.51 -41.94 -44.32
N VAL A 602 -21.94 -41.90 -43.11
CA VAL A 602 -21.39 -43.06 -42.42
C VAL A 602 -22.14 -43.19 -41.12
N GLY A 603 -22.40 -44.40 -40.65
CA GLY A 603 -23.04 -44.57 -39.36
C GLY A 603 -22.68 -45.87 -38.66
N ASP A 604 -23.09 -45.95 -37.41
CA ASP A 604 -22.99 -47.14 -36.59
C ASP A 604 -24.14 -47.22 -35.61
N VAL A 605 -24.57 -48.45 -35.32
CA VAL A 605 -25.58 -48.74 -34.31
C VAL A 605 -24.89 -49.23 -33.05
N LEU A 606 -25.15 -48.55 -31.93
CA LEU A 606 -24.70 -48.95 -30.60
C LEU A 606 -25.84 -49.59 -29.83
N ASN A 607 -25.61 -50.78 -29.32
CA ASN A 607 -26.54 -51.44 -28.40
C ASN A 607 -26.25 -51.00 -26.95
N SER A 608 -27.27 -50.99 -26.09
CA SER A 608 -27.15 -50.69 -24.64
C SER A 608 -26.08 -51.53 -23.94
N ASN A 609 -25.76 -52.71 -24.48
CA ASN A 609 -24.75 -53.62 -23.93
C ASN A 609 -23.31 -53.23 -24.32
N GLY A 610 -23.13 -52.28 -25.24
CA GLY A 610 -21.83 -51.79 -25.73
C GLY A 610 -21.37 -52.38 -27.06
N SER A 611 -22.11 -53.30 -27.66
CA SER A 611 -21.83 -53.81 -29.01
C SER A 611 -22.05 -52.72 -30.06
N ARG A 612 -21.17 -52.65 -31.06
CA ARG A 612 -21.19 -51.66 -32.15
C ARG A 612 -21.31 -52.37 -33.49
N PHE A 613 -22.26 -51.94 -34.31
CA PHE A 613 -22.50 -52.47 -35.65
C PHE A 613 -22.30 -51.34 -36.68
N PRO A 614 -21.27 -51.39 -37.53
CA PRO A 614 -21.06 -50.39 -38.56
C PRO A 614 -22.12 -50.52 -39.67
N LEU A 615 -22.56 -49.39 -40.21
CA LEU A 615 -23.45 -49.34 -41.37
C LEU A 615 -22.66 -49.22 -42.68
N PRO A 616 -23.22 -49.71 -43.81
CA PRO A 616 -22.64 -49.46 -45.13
C PRO A 616 -22.60 -47.95 -45.45
N TYR A 617 -21.69 -47.57 -46.35
CA TYR A 617 -21.62 -46.19 -46.86
C TYR A 617 -22.86 -45.86 -47.68
N SER A 618 -23.43 -44.67 -47.47
CA SER A 618 -24.51 -44.20 -48.32
C SER A 618 -24.03 -43.78 -49.71
N ASP A 619 -24.97 -43.63 -50.63
CA ASP A 619 -24.77 -42.87 -51.88
C ASP A 619 -24.15 -41.48 -51.64
N THR A 620 -23.34 -41.03 -52.61
CA THR A 620 -22.62 -39.76 -52.56
C THR A 620 -23.35 -38.66 -53.33
N LEU A 621 -23.74 -37.58 -52.64
CA LEU A 621 -24.27 -36.36 -53.25
C LEU A 621 -23.14 -35.42 -53.68
N THR A 622 -23.25 -34.83 -54.87
CA THR A 622 -22.29 -33.81 -55.35
C THR A 622 -22.92 -32.42 -55.35
N TYR A 623 -22.27 -31.47 -54.66
CA TYR A 623 -22.62 -30.05 -54.66
C TYR A 623 -21.67 -29.26 -55.56
N LEU A 624 -22.22 -28.45 -56.47
CA LEU A 624 -21.48 -27.46 -57.25
C LEU A 624 -21.76 -26.07 -56.67
N VAL A 625 -20.72 -25.34 -56.28
CA VAL A 625 -20.85 -24.07 -55.58
C VAL A 625 -20.66 -22.88 -56.54
N SER A 626 -21.70 -22.07 -56.76
CA SER A 626 -21.56 -20.77 -57.43
C SER A 626 -20.94 -19.75 -56.48
N SER A 627 -19.89 -19.04 -56.92
CA SER A 627 -19.13 -18.08 -56.11
C SER A 627 -18.89 -16.76 -56.85
N MET A 628 -18.77 -15.67 -56.10
CA MET A 628 -18.48 -14.34 -56.64
C MET A 628 -17.02 -14.18 -57.09
N THR A 629 -16.15 -15.12 -56.70
CA THR A 629 -14.76 -15.22 -57.20
C THR A 629 -14.65 -15.35 -58.71
N LYS A 630 -15.72 -15.77 -59.40
CA LYS A 630 -15.76 -15.83 -60.87
C LYS A 630 -15.69 -14.46 -61.55
N PHE A 631 -15.96 -13.37 -60.82
CA PHE A 631 -15.92 -11.99 -61.32
C PHE A 631 -14.62 -11.24 -60.94
N VAL A 632 -13.62 -11.95 -60.41
CA VAL A 632 -12.35 -11.33 -60.01
C VAL A 632 -11.60 -10.84 -61.23
N ASP A 633 -11.20 -9.57 -61.21
CA ASP A 633 -10.35 -8.96 -62.24
C ASP A 633 -8.89 -9.37 -62.00
N ARG A 634 -8.28 -10.03 -62.98
CA ARG A 634 -6.91 -10.55 -62.93
C ARG A 634 -5.88 -9.62 -63.56
N THR A 635 -6.27 -8.42 -63.97
CA THR A 635 -5.36 -7.48 -64.62
C THR A 635 -4.25 -7.05 -63.64
N PRO A 636 -2.96 -7.17 -64.02
CA PRO A 636 -1.86 -6.76 -63.15
C PRO A 636 -1.83 -5.24 -62.99
N ARG A 637 -1.70 -4.77 -61.74
CA ARG A 637 -1.52 -3.35 -61.41
C ARG A 637 -0.04 -3.00 -61.29
N PHE A 638 0.28 -1.72 -61.48
CA PHE A 638 1.65 -1.19 -61.38
C PHE A 638 1.69 0.02 -60.44
N VAL A 639 2.74 0.11 -59.62
CA VAL A 639 3.00 1.25 -58.72
C VAL A 639 4.22 2.02 -59.20
N ARG A 640 4.14 3.35 -59.14
CA ARG A 640 5.26 4.26 -59.42
C ARG A 640 6.22 4.28 -58.24
N LYS A 641 7.46 3.88 -58.49
CA LYS A 641 8.55 3.94 -57.50
C LYS A 641 9.54 5.03 -57.89
N ILE A 642 9.93 5.81 -56.90
CA ILE A 642 10.90 6.89 -57.04
C ILE A 642 12.26 6.33 -56.65
N VAL A 643 13.17 6.21 -57.61
CA VAL A 643 14.56 5.81 -57.36
C VAL A 643 15.41 7.07 -57.37
N THR A 644 16.17 7.32 -56.31
CA THR A 644 17.11 8.44 -56.21
C THR A 644 18.55 8.00 -56.50
N ARG A 645 19.35 8.90 -57.06
CA ARG A 645 20.76 8.66 -57.38
C ARG A 645 21.63 8.58 -56.13
N ASP A 646 21.42 9.52 -55.21
CA ASP A 646 22.27 9.68 -54.03
C ASP A 646 21.80 8.81 -52.87
N ALA A 647 22.76 8.28 -52.13
CA ALA A 647 22.55 7.56 -50.87
C ALA A 647 23.70 7.88 -49.90
N GLU A 648 23.45 7.74 -48.60
CA GLU A 648 24.48 7.95 -47.57
C GLU A 648 24.59 6.70 -46.69
N ALA A 649 25.81 6.27 -46.40
CA ALA A 649 26.11 5.24 -45.41
C ALA A 649 26.99 5.83 -44.31
N ASN A 650 26.65 5.58 -43.05
CA ASN A 650 27.36 6.13 -41.90
C ASN A 650 27.87 5.04 -40.96
N ALA A 651 29.08 5.22 -40.44
CA ALA A 651 29.63 4.38 -39.39
C ALA A 651 30.32 5.22 -38.33
N SER A 652 30.01 4.98 -37.06
CA SER A 652 30.65 5.69 -35.96
C SER A 652 31.57 4.76 -35.19
N VAL A 653 32.86 5.11 -35.09
CA VAL A 653 33.87 4.29 -34.41
C VAL A 653 34.58 5.13 -33.35
N ASN A 654 34.76 4.55 -32.17
CA ASN A 654 35.50 5.18 -31.07
C ASN A 654 36.93 4.65 -31.08
N PHE A 655 37.89 5.57 -31.13
CA PHE A 655 39.31 5.24 -31.08
C PHE A 655 39.92 5.71 -29.75
N TYR A 656 40.76 4.87 -29.17
CA TYR A 656 41.49 5.19 -27.97
C TYR A 656 42.83 5.85 -28.29
N PHE A 657 43.06 7.02 -27.71
CA PHE A 657 44.33 7.74 -27.81
C PHE A 657 44.93 7.89 -26.40
N PRO A 658 46.19 7.49 -26.19
CA PRO A 658 46.88 7.70 -24.92
C PRO A 658 46.92 9.19 -24.52
N LYS A 659 47.02 9.45 -23.21
CA LYS A 659 47.06 10.82 -22.68
C LYS A 659 48.23 11.60 -23.29
N ASN A 660 47.96 12.81 -23.79
CA ASN A 660 48.91 13.67 -24.53
C ASN A 660 49.41 13.10 -25.87
N SER A 661 48.80 12.04 -26.41
CA SER A 661 49.06 11.54 -27.76
C SER A 661 47.87 11.79 -28.70
N PHE A 662 48.19 12.04 -29.96
CA PHE A 662 47.26 12.10 -31.08
C PHE A 662 47.56 11.04 -32.14
N ARG A 663 48.62 10.25 -31.96
CA ARG A 663 48.97 9.15 -32.86
C ARG A 663 48.13 7.93 -32.54
N MET A 664 47.55 7.37 -33.58
CA MET A 664 46.80 6.13 -33.56
C MET A 664 47.76 4.95 -33.45
N ASP A 665 47.41 3.98 -32.61
CA ASP A 665 48.20 2.78 -32.38
C ASP A 665 47.31 1.54 -32.55
N GLU A 666 47.60 0.73 -33.56
CA GLU A 666 46.86 -0.50 -33.91
C GLU A 666 47.25 -1.71 -33.05
N THR A 667 48.26 -1.58 -32.19
CA THR A 667 48.56 -2.62 -31.19
C THR A 667 47.50 -2.68 -30.10
N ILE A 668 46.74 -1.60 -29.91
CA ILE A 668 45.61 -1.52 -28.97
C ILE A 668 44.37 -2.20 -29.59
N ASP A 669 43.81 -3.17 -28.89
CA ASP A 669 42.71 -4.00 -29.41
C ASP A 669 41.48 -3.19 -29.88
N VAL A 670 41.06 -2.18 -29.12
CA VAL A 670 39.92 -1.31 -29.47
C VAL A 670 40.17 -0.58 -30.78
N ASN A 671 41.41 -0.13 -30.99
CA ASN A 671 41.82 0.59 -32.18
C ASN A 671 41.86 -0.33 -33.40
N ARG A 672 42.44 -1.53 -33.25
CA ARG A 672 42.48 -2.55 -34.30
C ARG A 672 41.07 -2.99 -34.73
N GLN A 673 40.17 -3.20 -33.78
CA GLN A 673 38.78 -3.54 -34.07
C GLN A 673 38.06 -2.40 -34.81
N GLY A 674 38.31 -1.15 -34.41
CA GLY A 674 37.76 0.02 -35.08
C GLY A 674 38.21 0.14 -36.54
N VAL A 675 39.51 -0.04 -36.81
CA VAL A 675 40.05 -0.04 -38.18
C VAL A 675 39.44 -1.19 -39.00
N LYS A 676 39.39 -2.40 -38.45
CA LYS A 676 38.76 -3.56 -39.11
C LYS A 676 37.28 -3.33 -39.44
N GLN A 677 36.53 -2.65 -38.58
CA GLN A 677 35.12 -2.34 -38.82
C GLN A 677 34.96 -1.41 -40.03
N VAL A 678 35.80 -0.37 -40.12
CA VAL A 678 35.79 0.55 -41.26
C VAL A 678 36.21 -0.19 -42.53
N HIS A 679 37.29 -0.97 -42.48
CA HIS A 679 37.77 -1.80 -43.58
C HIS A 679 36.66 -2.69 -44.17
N ASN A 680 35.98 -3.47 -43.33
CA ASN A 680 34.91 -4.36 -43.78
C ASN A 680 33.73 -3.61 -44.41
N LEU A 681 33.35 -2.47 -43.84
CA LEU A 681 32.28 -1.64 -44.40
C LEU A 681 32.68 -1.06 -45.76
N THR A 682 33.91 -0.56 -45.86
CA THR A 682 34.46 -0.04 -47.11
C THR A 682 34.51 -1.15 -48.17
N LEU A 683 34.98 -2.35 -47.83
CA LEU A 683 34.96 -3.51 -48.74
C LEU A 683 33.53 -3.81 -49.22
N ALA A 684 32.56 -3.91 -48.30
CA ALA A 684 31.17 -4.19 -48.65
C ALA A 684 30.58 -3.13 -49.61
N LEU A 685 30.85 -1.85 -49.34
CA LEU A 685 30.39 -0.73 -50.18
C LEU A 685 31.11 -0.69 -51.54
N MET A 686 32.38 -1.10 -51.62
CA MET A 686 33.11 -1.22 -52.89
C MET A 686 32.57 -2.37 -53.77
N THR A 687 32.14 -3.47 -53.13
CA THR A 687 31.55 -4.63 -53.81
C THR A 687 30.05 -4.51 -54.06
N ASP A 688 29.40 -3.42 -53.62
CA ASP A 688 27.96 -3.24 -53.80
C ASP A 688 27.61 -3.11 -55.29
N PRO A 689 26.70 -3.93 -55.83
CA PRO A 689 26.39 -3.92 -57.26
C PRO A 689 25.58 -2.69 -57.69
N VAL A 690 24.98 -1.97 -56.75
CA VAL A 690 24.03 -0.87 -57.00
C VAL A 690 24.67 0.49 -56.78
N TYR A 691 25.55 0.64 -55.79
CA TYR A 691 26.14 1.92 -55.39
C TYR A 691 27.66 1.97 -55.61
N ILE A 692 28.20 3.17 -55.82
CA ILE A 692 29.63 3.51 -55.83
C ILE A 692 29.88 4.57 -54.75
N ILE A 693 31.06 4.53 -54.14
CA ILE A 693 31.49 5.54 -53.16
C ILE A 693 31.97 6.80 -53.90
N ASP A 694 31.29 7.92 -53.67
CA ASP A 694 31.66 9.24 -54.20
C ASP A 694 32.70 9.93 -53.29
N SER A 695 32.48 9.89 -51.97
CA SER A 695 33.46 10.41 -51.02
C SER A 695 33.31 9.82 -49.62
N LEU A 696 34.41 9.78 -48.88
CA LEU A 696 34.43 9.42 -47.46
C LEU A 696 34.82 10.63 -46.64
N THR A 697 33.91 11.11 -45.79
CA THR A 697 34.22 12.18 -44.85
C THR A 697 34.45 11.63 -43.45
N LEU A 698 35.64 11.88 -42.89
CA LEU A 698 36.00 11.62 -41.50
C LEU A 698 35.62 12.84 -40.66
N LEU A 699 34.57 12.70 -39.85
CA LEU A 699 34.15 13.72 -38.91
C LEU A 699 34.68 13.37 -37.52
N ALA A 700 35.78 14.02 -37.11
CA ALA A 700 36.36 13.81 -35.80
C ALA A 700 35.84 14.83 -34.77
N THR A 701 35.51 14.32 -33.58
CA THR A 701 35.05 15.12 -32.44
C THR A 701 35.97 14.94 -31.24
N SER A 702 36.24 16.03 -30.52
CA SER A 702 36.85 15.97 -29.17
C SER A 702 35.79 16.11 -28.08
N SER A 703 36.10 15.59 -26.90
CA SER A 703 35.33 15.89 -25.68
C SER A 703 35.50 17.36 -25.30
N PRO A 704 34.47 18.00 -24.71
CA PRO A 704 34.56 19.39 -24.27
C PRO A 704 35.36 19.46 -22.96
N GLU A 705 36.67 19.36 -23.07
CA GLU A 705 37.59 19.49 -21.94
C GLU A 705 38.74 20.44 -22.27
N GLY A 706 38.89 21.52 -21.52
CA GLY A 706 39.92 22.51 -21.79
C GLY A 706 39.54 23.48 -22.92
N ASN A 707 40.54 24.07 -23.57
CA ASN A 707 40.31 25.14 -24.54
C ASN A 707 39.76 24.59 -25.87
N TRP A 708 38.66 25.18 -26.35
CA TRP A 708 37.96 24.80 -27.58
C TRP A 708 38.86 24.77 -28.81
N TYR A 709 39.74 25.75 -28.98
CA TYR A 709 40.66 25.82 -30.12
C TYR A 709 41.66 24.65 -30.09
N VAL A 710 42.19 24.33 -28.91
CA VAL A 710 43.09 23.19 -28.70
C VAL A 710 42.36 21.87 -28.94
N ASN A 711 41.11 21.74 -28.51
CA ASN A 711 40.28 20.57 -28.75
C ASN A 711 40.03 20.32 -30.25
N GLY A 712 39.86 21.39 -31.02
CA GLY A 712 39.78 21.36 -32.49
C GLY A 712 41.05 20.83 -33.13
N GLU A 713 42.21 21.35 -32.74
CA GLU A 713 43.50 20.88 -33.25
C GLU A 713 43.80 19.42 -32.87
N ILE A 714 43.38 18.98 -31.67
CA ILE A 714 43.49 17.58 -31.25
C ILE A 714 42.60 16.68 -32.11
N ALA A 715 41.34 17.07 -32.36
CA ALA A 715 40.44 16.31 -33.22
C ALA A 715 41.01 16.17 -34.64
N ARG A 716 41.57 17.26 -35.18
CA ARG A 716 42.21 17.29 -36.50
C ARG A 716 43.38 16.32 -36.60
N LYS A 717 44.35 16.42 -35.67
CA LYS A 717 45.54 15.56 -35.66
C LYS A 717 45.21 14.08 -35.48
N ARG A 718 44.16 13.76 -34.70
CA ARG A 718 43.65 12.39 -34.55
C ARG A 718 43.03 11.87 -35.84
N ALA A 719 42.20 12.69 -36.50
CA ALA A 719 41.61 12.34 -37.79
C ALA A 719 42.68 12.10 -38.87
N GLU A 720 43.72 12.94 -38.89
CA GLU A 720 44.86 12.79 -39.80
C GLU A 720 45.62 11.50 -39.53
N SER A 721 45.87 11.16 -38.25
CA SER A 721 46.53 9.91 -37.91
C SER A 721 45.72 8.68 -38.35
N ILE A 722 44.39 8.73 -38.26
CA ILE A 722 43.52 7.64 -38.73
C ILE A 722 43.48 7.61 -40.26
N ARG A 723 43.40 8.77 -40.92
CA ARG A 723 43.43 8.87 -42.39
C ARG A 723 44.68 8.21 -42.97
N ASN A 724 45.85 8.45 -42.38
CA ASN A 724 47.11 7.89 -42.91
C ASN A 724 47.10 6.35 -42.91
N ILE A 725 46.61 5.75 -41.82
CA ILE A 725 46.43 4.30 -41.72
C ILE A 725 45.43 3.79 -42.77
N LEU A 726 44.27 4.43 -42.88
CA LEU A 726 43.23 4.00 -43.81
C LEU A 726 43.63 4.21 -45.27
N VAL A 727 44.46 5.20 -45.58
CA VAL A 727 45.00 5.39 -46.94
C VAL A 727 45.86 4.19 -47.34
N GLU A 728 46.70 3.67 -46.44
CA GLU A 728 47.51 2.48 -46.71
C GLU A 728 46.63 1.24 -46.87
N ASP A 729 45.66 1.04 -45.97
CA ASP A 729 44.72 -0.08 -46.01
C ASP A 729 43.82 -0.06 -47.26
N PHE A 730 43.30 1.11 -47.63
CA PHE A 730 42.47 1.26 -48.83
C PHE A 730 43.27 1.12 -50.12
N LYS A 731 44.56 1.48 -50.12
CA LYS A 731 45.43 1.25 -51.28
C LYS A 731 45.61 -0.25 -51.52
N LEU A 732 45.84 -1.04 -50.46
CA LEU A 732 45.92 -2.49 -50.55
C LEU A 732 44.59 -3.12 -51.01
N LEU A 733 43.46 -2.63 -50.50
CA LEU A 733 42.13 -3.06 -50.95
C LEU A 733 41.89 -2.74 -52.42
N TYR A 734 42.21 -1.52 -52.84
CA TYR A 734 42.09 -1.08 -54.23
C TYR A 734 42.93 -1.96 -55.16
N ASP A 735 44.21 -2.15 -54.84
CA ASP A 735 45.13 -2.97 -55.65
C ASP A 735 44.63 -4.42 -55.75
N SER A 736 44.15 -4.99 -54.64
CA SER A 736 43.62 -6.36 -54.62
C SER A 736 42.34 -6.52 -55.44
N LEU A 737 41.40 -5.57 -55.32
CA LEU A 737 40.14 -5.59 -56.06
C LEU A 737 40.34 -5.28 -57.54
N ALA A 738 41.25 -4.36 -57.88
CA ALA A 738 41.59 -4.03 -59.26
C ALA A 738 42.22 -5.20 -60.01
N ILE A 739 43.08 -5.99 -59.35
CA ILE A 739 43.66 -7.22 -59.94
C ILE A 739 42.57 -8.28 -60.17
N GLY A 740 41.66 -8.48 -59.20
CA GLY A 740 40.57 -9.45 -59.31
C GLY A 740 39.49 -9.07 -60.33
N ALA A 741 39.32 -7.78 -60.60
CA ALA A 741 38.31 -7.26 -61.52
C ALA A 741 38.82 -7.13 -62.97
N ALA A 742 40.13 -7.08 -63.19
CA ALA A 742 40.76 -6.97 -64.52
C ALA A 742 41.08 -8.32 -65.19
N ILE A 743 40.76 -9.45 -64.54
CA ILE A 743 41.08 -10.81 -64.98
C ILE A 743 39.79 -11.62 -64.98
N GLU A 744 39.19 -11.81 -66.15
CA GLU A 744 38.18 -12.85 -66.37
C GLU A 744 38.78 -13.97 -67.23
N MET A 745 38.45 -15.22 -66.91
CA MET A 745 38.77 -16.37 -67.75
C MET A 745 37.57 -16.65 -68.65
N ASP A 746 37.80 -16.75 -69.96
CA ASP A 746 36.75 -17.22 -70.87
C ASP A 746 36.44 -18.72 -70.62
N GLU A 747 35.35 -19.22 -71.22
CA GLU A 747 34.97 -20.64 -71.13
C GLU A 747 36.04 -21.62 -71.68
N ALA A 748 37.08 -21.11 -72.36
CA ALA A 748 38.23 -21.88 -72.86
C ALA A 748 39.48 -21.78 -71.94
N GLY A 749 39.42 -21.00 -70.86
CA GLY A 749 40.50 -20.85 -69.87
C GLY A 749 41.54 -19.77 -70.20
N ASN A 750 41.32 -18.91 -71.20
CA ASN A 750 42.22 -17.81 -71.52
C ASN A 750 41.89 -16.57 -70.67
N ILE A 751 42.94 -15.88 -70.21
CA ILE A 751 42.80 -14.65 -69.41
C ILE A 751 42.51 -13.47 -70.35
N ILE A 752 41.33 -12.89 -70.23
CA ILE A 752 40.93 -11.67 -70.94
C ILE A 752 41.00 -10.49 -69.97
N ARG A 753 41.72 -9.42 -70.36
CA ARG A 753 41.72 -8.15 -69.64
C ARG A 753 40.56 -7.28 -70.11
N GLN A 754 39.58 -7.05 -69.25
CA GLN A 754 38.45 -6.16 -69.53
C GLN A 754 38.70 -4.77 -68.93
N GLU A 755 38.63 -3.72 -69.75
CA GLU A 755 38.59 -2.34 -69.26
C GLU A 755 37.19 -2.03 -68.69
N MET A 756 37.08 -1.88 -67.37
CA MET A 756 35.83 -1.41 -66.75
C MET A 756 35.56 0.06 -67.11
N LYS A 757 34.39 0.34 -67.68
CA LYS A 757 33.96 1.70 -68.05
C LYS A 757 33.70 2.61 -66.84
N ASP A 758 33.33 2.06 -65.69
CA ASP A 758 33.19 2.78 -64.42
C ASP A 758 34.24 2.21 -63.45
N GLY A 759 35.40 2.87 -63.37
CA GLY A 759 36.53 2.40 -62.58
C GLY A 759 36.21 2.27 -61.08
N ILE A 760 36.85 1.31 -60.41
CA ILE A 760 36.83 1.21 -58.95
C ILE A 760 37.27 2.59 -58.38
N PRO A 761 36.54 3.18 -57.42
CA PRO A 761 36.87 4.50 -56.90
C PRO A 761 38.24 4.50 -56.20
N ASN A 762 39.08 5.49 -56.51
CA ASN A 762 40.38 5.68 -55.87
C ASN A 762 40.21 6.27 -54.45
N LEU A 763 39.86 5.43 -53.49
CA LEU A 763 39.47 5.82 -52.14
C LEU A 763 40.46 6.74 -51.40
N PRO A 764 41.80 6.57 -51.47
CA PRO A 764 42.76 7.47 -50.83
C PRO A 764 42.57 8.96 -51.12
N GLU A 765 42.16 9.30 -52.35
CA GLU A 765 41.95 10.70 -52.79
C GLU A 765 40.55 11.22 -52.41
N LEU A 766 39.64 10.32 -52.04
CA LEU A 766 38.26 10.62 -51.70
C LEU A 766 38.02 10.86 -50.19
N ILE A 767 39.05 10.68 -49.36
CA ILE A 767 38.97 10.91 -47.91
C ILE A 767 39.08 12.40 -47.58
N LYS A 768 38.01 12.97 -47.05
CA LYS A 768 37.94 14.35 -46.55
C LYS A 768 37.90 14.37 -45.02
N ILE A 769 38.67 15.26 -44.39
CA ILE A 769 38.61 15.44 -42.93
C ILE A 769 37.74 16.64 -42.61
N ARG A 770 36.80 16.47 -41.68
CA ARG A 770 36.05 17.54 -41.02
C ARG A 770 36.19 17.39 -39.51
N THR A 771 36.27 18.51 -38.81
CA THR A 771 36.48 18.51 -37.36
C THR A 771 35.42 19.32 -36.68
N VAL A 772 34.83 18.75 -35.63
CA VAL A 772 34.00 19.48 -34.69
C VAL A 772 34.82 19.58 -33.41
N PRO A 773 35.27 20.80 -33.02
CA PRO A 773 36.16 20.94 -31.87
C PRO A 773 35.59 20.35 -30.58
N GLU A 774 34.27 20.44 -30.36
CA GLU A 774 33.62 19.86 -29.18
C GLU A 774 32.26 19.23 -29.51
N GLY A 775 32.10 17.94 -29.20
CA GLY A 775 30.89 17.17 -29.54
C GLY A 775 29.68 17.39 -28.62
N TRP A 776 29.25 18.64 -28.41
CA TRP A 776 28.17 18.99 -27.46
C TRP A 776 26.83 18.32 -27.74
N GLU A 777 26.39 18.25 -29.01
CA GLU A 777 25.13 17.60 -29.42
C GLU A 777 25.10 16.11 -29.05
N LYS A 778 26.23 15.43 -29.23
CA LYS A 778 26.35 14.02 -28.88
C LYS A 778 26.38 13.84 -27.36
N LEU A 779 27.18 14.66 -26.66
CA LEU A 779 27.22 14.65 -25.20
C LEU A 779 25.82 14.86 -24.62
N ARG A 780 25.03 15.79 -25.17
CA ARG A 780 23.63 16.02 -24.82
C ARG A 780 22.79 14.75 -24.97
N ARG A 781 22.85 14.06 -26.11
CA ARG A 781 22.13 12.79 -26.33
C ARG A 781 22.57 11.68 -25.36
N LEU A 782 23.87 11.58 -25.08
CA LEU A 782 24.41 10.61 -24.13
C LEU A 782 23.89 10.88 -22.71
N ILE A 783 23.89 12.14 -22.27
CA ILE A 783 23.32 12.53 -20.98
C ILE A 783 21.82 12.21 -20.92
N VAL A 784 21.04 12.54 -21.97
CA VAL A 784 19.59 12.25 -22.05
C VAL A 784 19.29 10.76 -21.96
N ASN A 785 20.06 9.93 -22.65
CA ASN A 785 19.81 8.49 -22.72
C ASN A 785 20.42 7.69 -21.56
N ASP A 786 21.38 8.26 -20.82
CA ASP A 786 21.97 7.60 -19.66
C ASP A 786 21.00 7.59 -18.47
N LYS A 787 20.59 6.38 -18.06
CA LYS A 787 19.73 6.11 -16.91
C LYS A 787 20.49 6.14 -15.58
N ASN A 788 21.81 5.96 -15.62
CA ASN A 788 22.68 5.90 -14.46
C ASN A 788 23.28 7.27 -14.10
N PHE A 789 22.93 8.31 -14.86
CA PHE A 789 23.37 9.67 -14.60
C PHE A 789 22.71 10.21 -13.31
N GLN A 790 23.46 10.24 -12.22
CA GLN A 790 23.01 10.74 -10.93
C GLN A 790 23.26 12.25 -10.81
N GLY A 791 22.30 13.00 -10.27
CA GLY A 791 22.42 14.44 -10.06
C GLY A 791 21.50 15.29 -10.94
N ASN A 792 21.83 16.57 -11.10
CA ASN A 792 20.89 17.57 -11.64
C ASN A 792 20.92 17.66 -13.18
N LYS A 793 20.57 16.55 -13.84
CA LYS A 793 20.59 16.35 -15.31
C LYS A 793 19.92 17.48 -16.10
N GLY A 794 18.74 17.94 -15.65
CA GLY A 794 18.01 19.00 -16.33
C GLY A 794 18.71 20.36 -16.29
N ALA A 795 19.46 20.66 -15.23
CA ALA A 795 20.20 21.91 -15.11
C ALA A 795 21.43 21.95 -16.02
N ILE A 796 22.16 20.83 -16.12
CA ILE A 796 23.30 20.68 -17.03
C ILE A 796 22.85 20.82 -18.49
N LEU A 797 21.76 20.15 -18.89
CA LEU A 797 21.20 20.28 -20.24
C LEU A 797 20.77 21.72 -20.56
N ARG A 798 20.22 22.46 -19.58
CA ARG A 798 19.91 23.89 -19.76
C ARG A 798 21.15 24.74 -19.98
N ILE A 799 22.27 24.43 -19.33
CA ILE A 799 23.53 25.15 -19.57
C ILE A 799 24.05 24.85 -20.99
N ILE A 800 24.00 23.58 -21.40
CA ILE A 800 24.39 23.16 -22.76
C ILE A 800 23.55 23.89 -23.83
N ASP A 801 22.24 24.00 -23.62
CA ASP A 801 21.31 24.60 -24.59
C ASP A 801 21.35 26.15 -24.58
N ARG A 802 21.73 26.80 -23.47
CA ARG A 802 21.65 28.28 -23.32
C ARG A 802 22.98 29.02 -23.47
N GLU A 803 24.08 28.47 -22.96
CA GLU A 803 25.38 29.14 -22.99
C GLU A 803 26.00 28.98 -24.37
N GLN A 804 26.33 30.07 -25.07
CA GLN A 804 26.84 30.01 -26.44
C GLN A 804 28.35 29.78 -26.50
N GLU A 805 29.11 30.27 -25.51
CA GLU A 805 30.57 30.18 -25.48
C GLU A 805 31.02 28.80 -24.95
N PRO A 806 31.72 27.96 -25.75
CA PRO A 806 32.00 26.57 -25.40
C PRO A 806 32.89 26.40 -24.14
N ASP A 807 33.96 27.19 -24.03
CA ASP A 807 34.86 27.15 -22.87
C ASP A 807 34.14 27.57 -21.58
N ARG A 808 33.27 28.59 -21.68
CA ARG A 808 32.46 29.06 -20.55
C ARG A 808 31.40 28.04 -20.16
N ARG A 809 30.80 27.36 -21.15
CA ARG A 809 29.82 26.29 -20.96
C ARG A 809 30.44 25.14 -20.18
N GLU A 810 31.65 24.69 -20.55
CA GLU A 810 32.37 23.67 -19.78
C GLU A 810 32.70 24.17 -18.36
N TRP A 811 33.23 25.39 -18.23
CA TRP A 811 33.61 25.96 -16.94
C TRP A 811 32.42 26.07 -15.97
N LEU A 812 31.24 26.47 -16.44
CA LEU A 812 30.02 26.55 -15.63
C LEU A 812 29.60 25.17 -15.12
N ILE A 813 29.63 24.15 -15.98
CA ILE A 813 29.30 22.78 -15.59
C ILE A 813 30.34 22.24 -14.59
N LYS A 814 31.63 22.47 -14.85
CA LYS A 814 32.74 22.03 -14.02
C LYS A 814 32.77 22.71 -12.64
N SER A 815 32.40 23.98 -12.55
CA SER A 815 32.42 24.75 -11.31
C SER A 815 31.19 24.49 -10.45
N GLN A 816 29.99 24.42 -11.05
CA GLN A 816 28.71 24.31 -10.35
C GLN A 816 28.30 22.85 -10.09
N TYR A 817 28.68 21.90 -10.95
CA TYR A 817 28.26 20.50 -10.90
C TYR A 817 29.47 19.55 -10.91
N LYS A 818 30.34 19.68 -9.91
CA LYS A 818 31.63 18.97 -9.83
C LYS A 818 31.50 17.44 -9.88
N THR A 819 30.51 16.88 -9.20
CA THR A 819 30.27 15.42 -9.14
C THR A 819 29.79 14.87 -10.47
N GLU A 820 28.84 15.54 -11.10
CA GLU A 820 28.29 15.18 -12.40
C GLU A 820 29.32 15.40 -13.51
N TYR A 821 30.13 16.46 -13.43
CA TYR A 821 31.23 16.70 -14.35
C TYR A 821 32.30 15.59 -14.24
N ALA A 822 32.67 15.16 -13.03
CA ALA A 822 33.61 14.04 -12.85
C ALA A 822 33.06 12.72 -13.45
N TYR A 823 31.76 12.47 -13.30
CA TYR A 823 31.10 11.32 -13.94
C TYR A 823 31.11 11.42 -15.47
N MET A 824 30.79 12.59 -16.03
CA MET A 824 30.83 12.83 -17.46
C MET A 824 32.23 12.64 -18.04
N LEU A 825 33.26 13.14 -17.34
CA LEU A 825 34.66 13.03 -17.72
C LEU A 825 35.13 11.56 -17.80
N ASP A 826 34.70 10.73 -16.86
CA ASP A 826 35.10 9.31 -16.80
C ASP A 826 34.28 8.42 -17.74
N LYS A 827 32.95 8.60 -17.79
CA LYS A 827 32.04 7.67 -18.49
C LYS A 827 31.55 8.13 -19.85
N LEU A 828 31.31 9.44 -20.04
CA LEU A 828 30.65 9.94 -21.26
C LEU A 828 31.64 10.58 -22.25
N TYR A 829 32.63 11.32 -21.76
CA TYR A 829 33.60 12.03 -22.61
C TYR A 829 34.42 11.09 -23.51
N PRO A 830 34.84 9.88 -23.05
CA PRO A 830 35.50 8.92 -23.96
C PRO A 830 34.63 8.55 -25.17
N ALA A 831 33.31 8.42 -25.00
CA ALA A 831 32.40 8.13 -26.10
C ALA A 831 32.18 9.35 -27.02
N VAL A 832 32.45 10.58 -26.57
CA VAL A 832 32.41 11.79 -27.39
C VAL A 832 33.67 11.95 -28.25
N ARG A 833 34.80 11.38 -27.81
CA ARG A 833 36.07 11.34 -28.56
C ARG A 833 36.03 10.27 -29.66
N ARG A 834 35.28 10.50 -30.73
CA ARG A 834 35.04 9.53 -31.81
C ARG A 834 35.29 10.10 -33.19
N VAL A 835 35.34 9.21 -34.18
CA VAL A 835 35.36 9.58 -35.60
C VAL A 835 34.17 8.94 -36.29
N ASP A 836 33.32 9.78 -36.87
CA ASP A 836 32.21 9.37 -37.71
C ASP A 836 32.69 9.30 -39.17
N PHE A 837 32.45 8.17 -39.82
CA PHE A 837 32.75 7.88 -41.22
C PHE A 837 31.47 8.06 -42.01
N LEU A 838 31.43 9.08 -42.87
CA LEU A 838 30.28 9.39 -43.72
C LEU A 838 30.65 9.07 -45.16
N PHE A 839 30.07 8.00 -45.70
CA PHE A 839 30.18 7.61 -47.10
C PHE A 839 29.04 8.24 -47.88
N SER A 840 29.36 9.16 -48.79
CA SER A 840 28.42 9.60 -49.82
C SER A 840 28.51 8.61 -50.97
N LEU A 841 27.36 8.06 -51.38
CA LEU A 841 27.24 7.05 -52.41
C LEU A 841 26.39 7.58 -53.56
N SER A 842 26.71 7.18 -54.78
CA SER A 842 25.85 7.38 -55.94
C SER A 842 25.52 6.04 -56.62
N ARG A 843 24.34 5.94 -57.20
CA ARG A 843 23.89 4.73 -57.89
C ARG A 843 24.63 4.55 -59.23
N ARG A 844 25.20 3.36 -59.46
CA ARG A 844 25.95 3.01 -60.67
C ARG A 844 25.12 3.26 -61.93
N GLY A 845 25.72 3.91 -62.92
CA GLY A 845 25.09 4.19 -64.23
C GLY A 845 23.92 5.19 -64.24
N MET A 846 23.51 5.73 -63.08
CA MET A 846 22.40 6.67 -62.98
C MET A 846 22.86 8.12 -63.14
N ARG A 847 22.48 8.78 -64.25
CA ARG A 847 22.85 10.18 -64.56
C ARG A 847 21.90 11.24 -64.02
N GLN A 848 20.61 10.91 -63.88
CA GLN A 848 19.60 11.82 -63.35
C GLN A 848 19.41 11.58 -61.85
N ASP A 849 19.14 12.61 -61.07
CA ASP A 849 19.03 12.50 -59.61
C ASP A 849 17.80 11.72 -59.15
N THR A 850 16.76 11.63 -59.98
CA THR A 850 15.52 10.93 -59.67
C THR A 850 14.93 10.29 -60.92
N LEU A 851 14.58 9.01 -60.84
CA LEU A 851 13.97 8.25 -61.93
C LEU A 851 12.68 7.60 -61.42
N TYR A 852 11.57 7.83 -62.14
CA TYR A 852 10.28 7.21 -61.85
C TYR A 852 10.16 5.91 -62.65
N THR A 853 10.15 4.77 -61.98
CA THR A 853 9.88 3.45 -62.60
C THR A 853 8.50 2.95 -62.24
N ASN A 854 7.85 2.23 -63.15
CA ASN A 854 6.63 1.47 -62.84
C ASN A 854 7.03 0.03 -62.54
N GLU A 855 6.79 -0.44 -61.32
CA GLU A 855 6.98 -1.83 -60.92
C GLU A 855 5.61 -2.51 -60.74
N PRO A 856 5.45 -3.82 -61.04
CA PRO A 856 4.23 -4.55 -60.73
C PRO A 856 3.87 -4.48 -59.25
N ASP A 857 2.60 -4.24 -58.95
CA ASP A 857 2.08 -4.20 -57.59
C ASP A 857 1.94 -5.62 -57.04
N THR A 858 3.02 -6.10 -56.42
CA THR A 858 3.05 -7.43 -55.81
C THR A 858 2.07 -7.57 -54.65
N MET A 859 1.69 -6.47 -53.98
CA MET A 859 0.71 -6.52 -52.89
C MET A 859 -0.69 -6.75 -53.44
N TYR A 860 -1.06 -6.00 -54.48
CA TYR A 860 -2.35 -6.19 -55.15
C TYR A 860 -2.48 -7.60 -55.74
N ALA A 861 -1.45 -8.09 -56.44
CA ALA A 861 -1.45 -9.45 -57.00
C ALA A 861 -1.65 -10.53 -55.93
N ARG A 862 -1.03 -10.36 -54.75
CA ARG A 862 -1.22 -11.26 -53.62
C ARG A 862 -2.64 -11.22 -53.07
N ALA A 863 -3.27 -10.05 -53.07
CA ALA A 863 -4.64 -9.90 -52.59
C ALA A 863 -5.65 -10.56 -53.55
N VAL A 864 -5.40 -10.48 -54.85
CA VAL A 864 -6.16 -11.22 -55.87
C VAL A 864 -6.03 -12.73 -55.67
N ASP A 865 -4.82 -13.24 -55.41
CA ASP A 865 -4.61 -14.66 -55.06
C ASP A 865 -5.39 -15.07 -53.81
N TYR A 866 -5.44 -14.22 -52.77
CA TYR A 866 -6.28 -14.48 -51.60
C TYR A 866 -7.79 -14.48 -51.91
N LEU A 867 -8.26 -13.61 -52.82
CA LEU A 867 -9.65 -13.64 -53.29
C LEU A 867 -9.99 -14.96 -53.98
N GLU A 868 -9.14 -15.44 -54.89
CA GLU A 868 -9.36 -16.71 -55.59
C GLU A 868 -9.38 -17.89 -54.61
N LYS A 869 -8.55 -17.82 -53.58
CA LYS A 869 -8.49 -18.80 -52.49
C LYS A 869 -9.62 -18.66 -51.46
N ARG A 870 -10.59 -17.76 -51.70
CA ARG A 870 -11.73 -17.47 -50.82
C ARG A 870 -11.32 -16.98 -49.42
N LYS A 871 -10.12 -16.44 -49.27
CA LYS A 871 -9.60 -15.83 -48.03
C LYS A 871 -9.97 -14.36 -48.00
N TYR A 872 -11.28 -14.08 -47.99
CA TYR A 872 -11.81 -12.73 -48.21
C TYR A 872 -11.36 -11.71 -47.16
N GLU A 873 -11.20 -12.11 -45.90
CA GLU A 873 -10.70 -11.20 -44.85
C GLU A 873 -9.27 -10.73 -45.14
N GLN A 874 -8.39 -11.68 -45.47
CA GLN A 874 -6.98 -11.41 -45.79
C GLN A 874 -6.84 -10.60 -47.08
N ALA A 875 -7.67 -10.90 -48.08
CA ALA A 875 -7.74 -10.11 -49.29
C ALA A 875 -8.21 -8.68 -49.00
N LEU A 876 -9.25 -8.51 -48.18
CA LEU A 876 -9.81 -7.20 -47.87
C LEU A 876 -8.82 -6.30 -47.11
N GLU A 877 -8.01 -6.85 -46.20
CA GLU A 877 -6.97 -6.09 -45.51
C GLU A 877 -6.03 -5.37 -46.48
N ILE A 878 -5.68 -6.03 -47.60
CA ILE A 878 -4.80 -5.48 -48.62
C ILE A 878 -5.58 -4.62 -49.63
N LEU A 879 -6.79 -5.02 -50.02
CA LEU A 879 -7.58 -4.36 -51.08
C LEU A 879 -8.30 -3.08 -50.65
N ARG A 880 -8.44 -2.82 -49.34
CA ARG A 880 -9.12 -1.62 -48.82
C ARG A 880 -8.69 -0.30 -49.47
N PRO A 881 -7.39 0.00 -49.67
CA PRO A 881 -6.95 1.28 -50.24
C PRO A 881 -7.25 1.45 -51.73
N TYR A 882 -7.54 0.35 -52.46
CA TYR A 882 -7.71 0.37 -53.92
C TYR A 882 -9.14 0.75 -54.34
N GLU A 883 -10.14 0.47 -53.49
CA GLU A 883 -11.56 0.76 -53.72
C GLU A 883 -12.07 0.37 -55.13
N ASP A 884 -11.74 -0.85 -55.59
CA ASP A 884 -12.08 -1.33 -56.94
C ASP A 884 -13.08 -2.50 -56.94
N VAL A 885 -13.33 -3.09 -58.11
CA VAL A 885 -14.25 -4.23 -58.27
C VAL A 885 -13.84 -5.43 -57.41
N ASN A 886 -12.53 -5.71 -57.30
CA ASN A 886 -12.01 -6.78 -56.44
C ASN A 886 -12.23 -6.47 -54.96
N THR A 887 -12.02 -5.21 -54.53
CA THR A 887 -12.39 -4.75 -53.19
C THR A 887 -13.89 -4.95 -52.94
N ALA A 888 -14.75 -4.64 -53.91
CA ALA A 888 -16.20 -4.84 -53.79
C ALA A 888 -16.59 -6.33 -53.68
N ILE A 889 -15.95 -7.21 -54.45
CA ILE A 889 -16.13 -8.67 -54.35
C ILE A 889 -15.74 -9.16 -52.94
N ALA A 890 -14.63 -8.67 -52.38
CA ALA A 890 -14.24 -8.99 -51.01
C ALA A 890 -15.31 -8.55 -49.98
N TYR A 891 -15.78 -7.31 -50.09
CA TYR A 891 -16.84 -6.79 -49.21
C TYR A 891 -18.15 -7.57 -49.33
N MET A 892 -18.60 -7.86 -50.55
CA MET A 892 -19.82 -8.62 -50.82
C MET A 892 -19.72 -10.08 -50.34
N SER A 893 -18.54 -10.69 -50.47
CA SER A 893 -18.29 -12.06 -50.02
C SER A 893 -18.18 -12.17 -48.51
N LEU A 894 -18.03 -11.06 -47.78
CA LEU A 894 -18.08 -11.00 -46.31
C LEU A 894 -19.44 -10.50 -45.78
N GLY A 895 -20.39 -10.17 -46.66
CA GLY A 895 -21.71 -9.64 -46.30
C GLY A 895 -21.75 -8.14 -46.00
N TYR A 896 -20.71 -7.39 -46.35
CA TYR A 896 -20.69 -5.92 -46.26
C TYR A 896 -21.36 -5.28 -47.48
N ASP A 897 -22.63 -5.64 -47.72
CA ASP A 897 -23.32 -5.39 -48.98
C ASP A 897 -23.43 -3.88 -49.33
N LYS A 898 -23.61 -2.99 -48.34
CA LYS A 898 -23.68 -1.53 -48.56
C LYS A 898 -22.34 -0.95 -49.02
N ALA A 899 -21.23 -1.43 -48.47
CA ALA A 899 -19.90 -0.96 -48.83
C ALA A 899 -19.52 -1.43 -50.23
N ALA A 900 -19.82 -2.69 -50.55
CA ALA A 900 -19.66 -3.24 -51.88
C ALA A 900 -20.48 -2.47 -52.92
N LEU A 901 -21.75 -2.16 -52.62
CA LEU A 901 -22.63 -1.43 -53.53
C LEU A 901 -22.10 -0.03 -53.85
N ARG A 902 -21.63 0.71 -52.83
CA ARG A 902 -21.04 2.04 -53.00
C ARG A 902 -19.85 2.04 -53.96
N ILE A 903 -18.97 1.04 -53.84
CA ILE A 903 -17.79 0.90 -54.71
C ILE A 903 -18.23 0.53 -56.13
N LEU A 904 -19.17 -0.40 -56.28
CA LEU A 904 -19.67 -0.81 -57.60
C LEU A 904 -20.44 0.29 -58.34
N GLU A 905 -21.14 1.17 -57.63
CA GLU A 905 -21.82 2.35 -58.22
C GLU A 905 -20.82 3.36 -58.80
N GLN A 906 -19.60 3.44 -58.26
CA GLN A 906 -18.53 4.31 -58.75
C GLN A 906 -17.67 3.65 -59.84
N SER A 907 -17.77 2.33 -59.99
CA SER A 907 -17.04 1.55 -60.99
C SER A 907 -17.69 1.60 -62.38
N SER A 908 -16.95 1.16 -63.41
CA SER A 908 -17.45 1.05 -64.78
C SER A 908 -18.61 0.06 -64.88
N GLN A 909 -19.75 0.49 -65.44
CA GLN A 909 -20.96 -0.31 -65.56
C GLN A 909 -20.85 -1.36 -66.67
N THR A 910 -20.26 -2.51 -66.33
CA THR A 910 -20.20 -3.73 -67.13
C THR A 910 -21.31 -4.71 -66.74
N ALA A 911 -21.60 -5.71 -67.59
CA ALA A 911 -22.58 -6.76 -67.30
C ALA A 911 -22.35 -7.41 -65.92
N GLU A 912 -21.09 -7.70 -65.57
CA GLU A 912 -20.71 -8.31 -64.29
C GLU A 912 -20.96 -7.37 -63.10
N THR A 913 -20.60 -6.09 -63.23
CA THR A 913 -20.85 -5.11 -62.16
C THR A 913 -22.33 -4.87 -61.94
N GLN A 914 -23.13 -4.76 -63.00
CA GLN A 914 -24.58 -4.62 -62.89
C GLN A 914 -25.23 -5.87 -62.29
N TYR A 915 -24.75 -7.05 -62.65
CA TYR A 915 -25.19 -8.32 -62.06
C TYR A 915 -24.87 -8.39 -60.56
N MET A 916 -23.65 -8.02 -60.14
CA MET A 916 -23.29 -7.95 -58.72
C MET A 916 -24.12 -6.90 -57.97
N GLN A 917 -24.37 -5.74 -58.56
CA GLN A 917 -25.27 -4.73 -57.99
C GLN A 917 -26.71 -5.26 -57.88
N ALA A 918 -27.20 -6.06 -58.84
CA ALA A 918 -28.52 -6.67 -58.77
C ALA A 918 -28.63 -7.61 -57.56
N ILE A 919 -27.62 -8.46 -57.33
CA ILE A 919 -27.57 -9.33 -56.13
C ILE A 919 -27.56 -8.49 -54.86
N LEU A 920 -26.70 -7.46 -54.77
CA LEU A 920 -26.62 -6.59 -53.60
C LEU A 920 -27.94 -5.86 -53.33
N ASN A 921 -28.60 -5.34 -54.35
CA ASN A 921 -29.92 -4.70 -54.22
C ASN A 921 -30.99 -5.71 -53.80
N ALA A 922 -30.94 -6.95 -54.29
CA ALA A 922 -31.82 -8.02 -53.85
C ALA A 922 -31.62 -8.35 -52.35
N ARG A 923 -30.37 -8.43 -51.88
CA ARG A 923 -30.03 -8.62 -50.45
C ARG A 923 -30.49 -7.47 -49.56
N LEU A 924 -30.43 -6.24 -50.08
CA LEU A 924 -30.86 -5.03 -49.38
C LEU A 924 -32.39 -4.79 -49.43
N GLY A 925 -33.14 -5.63 -50.14
CA GLY A 925 -34.61 -5.51 -50.28
C GLY A 925 -35.08 -4.54 -51.37
N ASN A 926 -34.18 -4.00 -52.18
CA ASN A 926 -34.49 -3.10 -53.29
C ASN A 926 -34.87 -3.89 -54.55
N GLU A 927 -35.97 -4.65 -54.49
CA GLU A 927 -36.33 -5.63 -55.53
C GLU A 927 -36.49 -5.01 -56.92
N GLN A 928 -37.16 -3.86 -57.05
CA GLN A 928 -37.39 -3.21 -58.36
C GLN A 928 -36.07 -2.82 -59.05
N ARG A 929 -35.13 -2.28 -58.28
CA ARG A 929 -33.80 -1.90 -58.78
C ARG A 929 -32.93 -3.12 -59.06
N ALA A 930 -33.08 -4.19 -58.27
CA ALA A 930 -32.41 -5.46 -58.54
C ALA A 930 -32.88 -6.07 -59.87
N VAL A 931 -34.19 -6.06 -60.15
CA VAL A 931 -34.76 -6.58 -61.40
C VAL A 931 -34.30 -5.75 -62.60
N SER A 932 -34.32 -4.42 -62.52
CA SER A 932 -33.86 -3.58 -63.64
C SER A 932 -32.38 -3.78 -63.97
N LEU A 933 -31.54 -3.85 -62.93
CA LEU A 933 -30.10 -4.13 -63.09
C LEU A 933 -29.85 -5.55 -63.61
N LEU A 934 -30.64 -6.53 -63.19
CA LEU A 934 -30.53 -7.90 -63.68
C LEU A 934 -30.90 -8.00 -65.17
N LEU A 935 -31.97 -7.32 -65.60
CA LEU A 935 -32.37 -7.27 -67.00
C LEU A 935 -31.30 -6.57 -67.84
N SER A 936 -30.78 -5.43 -67.39
CA SER A 936 -29.70 -4.72 -68.09
C SER A 936 -28.43 -5.58 -68.20
N ALA A 937 -28.04 -6.28 -67.13
CA ALA A 937 -26.92 -7.20 -67.15
C ALA A 937 -27.14 -8.38 -68.13
N ALA A 938 -28.38 -8.89 -68.19
CA ALA A 938 -28.78 -9.98 -69.08
C ALA A 938 -28.96 -9.57 -70.55
N GLU A 939 -29.12 -8.27 -70.84
CA GLU A 939 -29.06 -7.71 -72.19
C GLU A 939 -27.60 -7.54 -72.65
N MET A 940 -26.70 -7.22 -71.73
CA MET A 940 -25.26 -7.10 -72.04
C MET A 940 -24.56 -8.45 -72.19
N ASP A 941 -24.87 -9.43 -71.33
CA ASP A 941 -24.36 -10.80 -71.41
C ASP A 941 -25.46 -11.82 -71.03
N ASP A 942 -25.90 -12.60 -72.03
CA ASP A 942 -26.93 -13.63 -71.87
C ASP A 942 -26.57 -14.70 -70.82
N ARG A 943 -25.28 -14.90 -70.51
CA ARG A 943 -24.85 -15.84 -69.47
C ARG A 943 -25.39 -15.48 -68.09
N MET A 944 -25.68 -14.21 -67.85
CA MET A 944 -26.25 -13.73 -66.58
C MET A 944 -27.65 -14.29 -66.33
N ARG A 945 -28.41 -14.62 -67.38
CA ARG A 945 -29.74 -15.26 -67.27
C ARG A 945 -29.64 -16.64 -66.62
N PHE A 946 -28.72 -17.46 -67.11
CA PHE A 946 -28.49 -18.81 -66.59
C PHE A 946 -27.93 -18.79 -65.17
N ARG A 947 -27.03 -17.83 -64.88
CA ARG A 947 -26.46 -17.67 -63.54
C ARG A 947 -27.49 -17.18 -62.52
N ALA A 948 -28.43 -16.32 -62.91
CA ALA A 948 -29.48 -15.82 -62.02
C ALA A 948 -30.33 -16.93 -61.39
N ASN A 949 -30.49 -18.06 -62.09
CA ASN A 949 -31.20 -19.24 -61.57
C ASN A 949 -30.40 -20.01 -60.50
N LEU A 950 -29.08 -19.86 -60.47
CA LEU A 950 -28.18 -20.50 -59.50
C LEU A 950 -28.05 -19.69 -58.21
N ASP A 951 -28.07 -18.36 -58.32
CA ASP A 951 -27.93 -17.45 -57.18
C ASP A 951 -29.32 -17.24 -56.54
N PRO A 952 -29.59 -17.71 -55.30
CA PRO A 952 -30.95 -17.82 -54.80
C PRO A 952 -31.63 -16.45 -54.58
N GLU A 953 -30.88 -15.37 -54.40
CA GLU A 953 -31.40 -14.00 -54.32
C GLU A 953 -32.11 -13.61 -55.62
N LEU A 954 -31.47 -13.88 -56.75
CA LEU A 954 -32.01 -13.56 -58.07
C LEU A 954 -33.00 -14.63 -58.53
N SER A 955 -32.77 -15.91 -58.24
CA SER A 955 -33.70 -17.00 -58.57
C SER A 955 -35.08 -16.78 -57.96
N LEU A 956 -35.15 -16.25 -56.74
CA LEU A 956 -36.41 -15.85 -56.10
C LEU A 956 -37.10 -14.72 -56.87
N LEU A 957 -36.35 -13.70 -57.31
CA LEU A 957 -36.90 -12.60 -58.12
C LEU A 957 -37.33 -13.08 -59.51
N VAL A 958 -36.54 -13.92 -60.17
CA VAL A 958 -36.86 -14.53 -61.47
C VAL A 958 -38.18 -15.30 -61.39
N LYS A 959 -38.38 -16.13 -60.36
CA LYS A 959 -39.63 -16.84 -60.13
C LYS A 959 -40.80 -15.90 -59.79
N LYS A 960 -40.58 -14.93 -58.90
CA LYS A 960 -41.61 -13.99 -58.43
C LYS A 960 -42.14 -13.09 -59.55
N TYR A 961 -41.25 -12.58 -60.40
CA TYR A 961 -41.57 -11.67 -61.49
C TYR A 961 -41.73 -12.37 -62.85
N GLY A 962 -41.56 -13.70 -62.91
CA GLY A 962 -41.70 -14.47 -64.14
C GLY A 962 -40.71 -14.08 -65.23
N LEU A 963 -39.48 -13.72 -64.85
CA LEU A 963 -38.43 -13.27 -65.76
C LEU A 963 -37.84 -14.48 -66.51
N PHE A 964 -37.38 -14.27 -67.74
CA PHE A 964 -36.68 -15.28 -68.57
C PHE A 964 -37.47 -16.58 -68.80
N LYS A 965 -38.79 -16.52 -68.92
CA LYS A 965 -39.57 -17.65 -69.44
C LYS A 965 -39.14 -17.91 -70.89
N GLU A 966 -38.80 -19.16 -71.20
CA GLU A 966 -38.64 -19.61 -72.59
C GLU A 966 -40.05 -19.56 -73.23
N ASP A 967 -40.20 -18.82 -74.33
CA ASP A 967 -41.33 -19.01 -75.22
C ASP A 967 -41.11 -20.37 -75.90
N ASP A 968 -41.98 -21.34 -75.58
CA ASP A 968 -42.12 -22.62 -76.29
C ASP A 968 -42.62 -22.36 -77.73
N LEU A 969 -41.76 -21.81 -78.58
CA LEU A 969 -41.90 -21.81 -80.02
C LEU A 969 -40.64 -22.40 -80.61
N TRP A 970 -40.50 -23.73 -80.56
CA TRP A 970 -40.03 -24.64 -81.63
C TRP A 970 -40.42 -26.08 -81.29
#